data_AF-A0A2U3EHG0-F1
#
_entry.id   AF-A0A2U3EHG0-F1
#
_cell.length_a   1.000
_cell.length_b   1.000
_cell.length_c   1.000
_cell.angle_alpha   90.00
_cell.angle_beta   90.00
_cell.angle_gamma   90.00
#
_symmetry.space_group_name_H-M   'P 1'
#
loop_
_entity.id
_entity.type
_entity.pdbx_description
1 polymer ?
#
loop_
_entity_poly.entity_id
_entity_poly.type
_entity_poly.pdbx_seq_one_letter_code
_entity_poly.pdbx_strand_id
1 'polypeptide(L)'
;MASLPKEMKALRYEKPEDFSIVTVPLPKLRDNDVLVQVKACGVCGTDLHIHEGEFIAKFPLIPGHETVGVIAAVGKDVKGFEIGDRVAADNSELCNECFYCRRGQLLLCENFNAHGVTMDGGFAEYCAYPAAKVFKIHNLNWVDATLLEPASCACHGLEKIRPKLGSHVLMFGAGPTGLMLAQLLRQNGGCQVTIAAPQGLKMELAKSLDAADTYIELSRENPSAQFDKLKADNPYGFDIVVEATGSVKILEDSINYVRRGGTLVVYGVYANKDRVSWPPSKIFGDEITIIGSFSETYMFPATIDYLDSGKVKTKGIVNKTFKLEQFGEALQSIKDKTAIKAAIVFDLYSFLNDRQHGSWKEQSALQLPPKMNIGNSPLFKDRARPVLRQTFAPHDPEARPRRGTMDSVVQFLLDRSRIDVSKIRIERATEEYGNQTLASLRRARLIGICSSCDLTVEFRLTKTGPISSTISETDVGLSFNGFCFARIRLPEVRTSFWATSVKIQGQRLQITDMTTFKAYIRSIILDDETKFQLEQGRCTVTALGVTANCNYRMDIPIRGMGGPKAKLRSLKRRGEDVTVVLTIENPSPVEVDLGNTVFELRSGVALAYAELKGPLKITRGTFDCVLHGKAKAGAVISAKMRLTGICAEEVSWCREAVPFLDLPVDKLEVAN
;
A
#
# COMPACT_ATOMS: atom_id res chain seq x y z
N MET A 1 25.09 -8.18 -10.76
CA MET A 1 24.37 -8.54 -9.52
C MET A 1 25.24 -8.14 -8.34
N ALA A 2 24.66 -7.73 -7.21
CA ALA A 2 25.39 -7.75 -5.95
C ALA A 2 25.66 -9.22 -5.59
N SER A 3 26.82 -9.52 -4.99
CA SER A 3 27.07 -10.85 -4.44
C SER A 3 26.13 -11.08 -3.25
N LEU A 4 25.38 -12.19 -3.25
CA LEU A 4 24.66 -12.64 -2.07
C LEU A 4 25.63 -12.75 -0.87
N PRO A 5 25.17 -12.46 0.36
CA PRO A 5 25.98 -12.74 1.54
C PRO A 5 26.22 -14.26 1.66
N LYS A 6 27.25 -14.66 2.41
CA LYS A 6 27.53 -16.09 2.69
C LYS A 6 26.67 -16.64 3.83
N GLU A 7 26.28 -15.74 4.74
CA GLU A 7 25.57 -16.03 5.98
C GLU A 7 24.46 -14.98 6.16
N MET A 8 23.47 -15.32 6.99
CA MET A 8 22.28 -14.53 7.28
C MET A 8 21.91 -14.65 8.76
N LYS A 9 21.17 -13.68 9.28
CA LYS A 9 20.48 -13.84 10.57
C LYS A 9 19.25 -14.72 10.43
N ALA A 10 19.04 -15.59 11.41
CA ALA A 10 17.81 -16.34 11.61
C ALA A 10 17.44 -16.41 13.10
N LEU A 11 16.14 -16.46 13.39
CA LEU A 11 15.63 -16.96 14.66
C LEU A 11 15.61 -18.49 14.56
N ARG A 12 16.30 -19.18 15.47
CA ARG A 12 16.37 -20.64 15.50
C ARG A 12 16.04 -21.18 16.88
N TYR A 13 15.18 -22.20 16.90
CA TYR A 13 14.97 -23.08 18.04
C TYR A 13 15.92 -24.27 17.95
N GLU A 14 16.54 -24.67 19.06
CA GLU A 14 17.24 -25.97 19.15
C GLU A 14 16.32 -27.10 19.62
N LYS A 15 15.27 -26.75 20.38
CA LYS A 15 14.24 -27.62 21.01
C LYS A 15 13.08 -26.72 21.48
N PRO A 16 11.94 -27.25 21.97
CA PRO A 16 10.86 -26.44 22.54
C PRO A 16 11.35 -25.46 23.62
N GLU A 17 10.67 -24.31 23.70
CA GLU A 17 10.96 -23.14 24.54
C GLU A 17 12.35 -22.48 24.38
N ASP A 18 13.34 -23.14 23.78
CA ASP A 18 14.74 -22.70 23.67
C ASP A 18 15.06 -22.17 22.26
N PHE A 19 14.94 -20.84 22.10
CA PHE A 19 15.23 -20.12 20.85
C PHE A 19 16.26 -18.99 21.02
N SER A 20 17.01 -18.71 19.97
CA SER A 20 17.96 -17.60 19.90
C SER A 20 18.03 -17.01 18.49
N ILE A 21 18.71 -15.86 18.34
CA ILE A 21 19.10 -15.34 17.03
C ILE A 21 20.53 -15.77 16.76
N VAL A 22 20.70 -16.41 15.61
CA VAL A 22 21.95 -17.00 15.14
C VAL A 22 22.34 -16.41 13.78
N THR A 23 23.64 -16.38 13.51
CA THR A 23 24.15 -16.25 12.15
C THR A 23 24.32 -17.66 11.58
N VAL A 24 23.73 -17.93 10.43
CA VAL A 24 23.77 -19.24 9.74
C VAL A 24 24.11 -19.07 8.26
N PRO A 25 24.67 -20.07 7.58
CA PRO A 25 24.82 -20.05 6.13
C PRO A 25 23.48 -19.83 5.42
N LEU A 26 23.49 -19.24 4.23
CA LEU A 26 22.29 -19.18 3.40
C LEU A 26 21.80 -20.59 3.02
N PRO A 27 20.47 -20.80 2.88
CA PRO A 27 19.94 -22.10 2.49
C PRO A 27 20.45 -22.49 1.10
N LYS A 28 20.83 -23.77 0.96
CA LYS A 28 21.37 -24.30 -0.31
C LYS A 28 20.24 -24.40 -1.34
N LEU A 29 20.20 -23.45 -2.26
CA LEU A 29 19.25 -23.39 -3.37
C LEU A 29 19.33 -24.67 -4.24
N ARG A 30 18.22 -25.39 -4.41
CA ARG A 30 18.09 -26.48 -5.40
C ARG A 30 17.84 -25.89 -6.79
N ASP A 31 17.99 -26.72 -7.82
CA ASP A 31 17.91 -26.28 -9.22
C ASP A 31 16.56 -25.67 -9.63
N ASN A 32 15.48 -26.03 -8.92
CA ASN A 32 14.11 -25.58 -9.18
C ASN A 32 13.58 -24.63 -8.07
N ASP A 33 14.44 -24.14 -7.19
CA ASP A 33 14.08 -23.23 -6.09
C ASP A 33 14.31 -21.77 -6.43
N VAL A 34 13.61 -20.89 -5.72
CA VAL A 34 13.97 -19.47 -5.62
C VAL A 34 14.40 -19.12 -4.20
N LEU A 35 15.41 -18.25 -4.08
CA LEU A 35 15.80 -17.64 -2.82
C LEU A 35 14.99 -16.37 -2.64
N VAL A 36 14.16 -16.31 -1.60
CA VAL A 36 13.41 -15.11 -1.22
C VAL A 36 14.20 -14.37 -0.15
N GLN A 37 14.57 -13.11 -0.39
CA GLN A 37 14.95 -12.19 0.69
C GLN A 37 13.68 -11.76 1.40
N VAL A 38 13.51 -12.16 2.66
CA VAL A 38 12.29 -11.91 3.42
C VAL A 38 12.18 -10.43 3.76
N LYS A 39 11.00 -9.85 3.58
CA LYS A 39 10.66 -8.48 4.00
C LYS A 39 9.72 -8.49 5.19
N ALA A 40 8.75 -9.39 5.18
CA ALA A 40 7.93 -9.71 6.34
C ALA A 40 7.60 -11.20 6.38
N CYS A 41 7.44 -11.74 7.59
CA CYS A 41 6.82 -13.05 7.80
C CYS A 41 5.78 -12.91 8.91
N GLY A 42 4.56 -13.36 8.66
CA GLY A 42 3.49 -13.35 9.66
C GLY A 42 3.77 -14.34 10.81
N VAL A 43 3.17 -14.07 11.97
CA VAL A 43 3.26 -14.92 13.18
C VAL A 43 1.86 -15.44 13.51
N CYS A 44 1.72 -16.75 13.62
CA CYS A 44 0.46 -17.48 13.74
C CYS A 44 0.26 -18.11 15.13
N GLY A 45 -0.94 -18.66 15.36
CA GLY A 45 -1.20 -19.51 16.53
C GLY A 45 -0.33 -20.77 16.51
N THR A 46 -0.02 -21.29 15.32
CA THR A 46 0.91 -22.41 15.12
C THR A 46 2.29 -22.15 15.72
N ASP A 47 2.80 -20.91 15.69
CA ASP A 47 4.12 -20.58 16.27
C ASP A 47 4.13 -20.65 17.81
N LEU A 48 2.97 -20.52 18.47
CA LEU A 48 2.84 -20.82 19.90
C LEU A 48 2.87 -22.34 20.16
N HIS A 49 2.17 -23.14 19.36
CA HIS A 49 2.24 -24.60 19.49
C HIS A 49 3.66 -25.12 19.18
N ILE A 50 4.36 -24.54 18.21
CA ILE A 50 5.79 -24.82 17.95
C ILE A 50 6.63 -24.43 19.17
N HIS A 51 6.44 -23.24 19.74
CA HIS A 51 7.16 -22.82 20.95
C HIS A 51 6.97 -23.80 22.12
N GLU A 52 5.76 -24.29 22.32
CA GLU A 52 5.38 -25.25 23.38
C GLU A 52 5.67 -26.73 23.00
N GLY A 53 6.25 -26.99 21.82
CA GLY A 53 6.67 -28.33 21.36
C GLY A 53 5.52 -29.25 20.88
N GLU A 54 4.34 -28.69 20.64
CA GLU A 54 3.18 -29.38 20.09
C GLU A 54 3.16 -29.35 18.53
N PHE A 55 1.99 -29.63 17.93
CA PHE A 55 1.77 -29.73 16.49
C PHE A 55 2.64 -30.81 15.82
N ILE A 56 3.14 -30.59 14.60
CA ILE A 56 4.02 -31.52 13.85
C ILE A 56 5.47 -31.05 13.80
N ALA A 57 5.89 -30.20 14.75
CA ALA A 57 7.17 -29.52 14.74
C ALA A 57 8.38 -30.47 14.75
N LYS A 58 9.46 -30.10 14.04
CA LYS A 58 10.73 -30.86 14.01
C LYS A 58 11.88 -29.89 14.34
N PHE A 59 12.67 -30.19 15.38
CA PHE A 59 13.78 -29.35 15.83
C PHE A 59 15.15 -29.97 15.50
N PRO A 60 16.22 -29.17 15.31
CA PRO A 60 16.25 -27.69 15.33
C PRO A 60 15.49 -27.07 14.15
N LEU A 61 15.02 -25.83 14.31
CA LEU A 61 14.07 -25.18 13.38
C LEU A 61 14.23 -23.66 13.32
N ILE A 62 14.27 -23.10 12.11
CA ILE A 62 13.92 -21.71 11.83
C ILE A 62 12.40 -21.64 11.56
N PRO A 63 11.56 -21.02 12.41
CA PRO A 63 10.10 -21.04 12.24
C PRO A 63 9.59 -20.00 11.21
N GLY A 64 8.27 -19.82 11.15
CA GLY A 64 7.59 -18.80 10.35
C GLY A 64 7.19 -19.29 8.95
N HIS A 65 5.89 -19.41 8.71
CA HIS A 65 5.31 -20.00 7.50
C HIS A 65 4.69 -18.97 6.54
N GLU A 66 4.39 -17.77 7.02
CA GLU A 66 3.57 -16.77 6.30
C GLU A 66 4.46 -15.74 5.58
N THR A 67 5.30 -16.23 4.66
CA THR A 67 6.49 -15.52 4.18
C THR A 67 6.26 -14.65 2.95
N VAL A 68 6.76 -13.41 3.00
CA VAL A 68 6.71 -12.42 1.92
C VAL A 68 8.06 -11.75 1.72
N GLY A 69 8.48 -11.55 0.48
CA GLY A 69 9.75 -10.90 0.20
C GLY A 69 9.97 -10.55 -1.27
N VAL A 70 11.24 -10.50 -1.66
CA VAL A 70 11.68 -10.35 -3.05
C VAL A 70 12.56 -11.50 -3.49
N ILE A 71 12.47 -11.89 -4.76
CA ILE A 71 13.39 -12.90 -5.34
C ILE A 71 14.81 -12.34 -5.32
N ALA A 72 15.71 -12.97 -4.57
CA ALA A 72 17.13 -12.65 -4.47
C ALA A 72 18.00 -13.50 -5.41
N ALA A 73 17.57 -14.74 -5.68
CA ALA A 73 18.21 -15.65 -6.63
C ALA A 73 17.22 -16.70 -7.15
N VAL A 74 17.56 -17.33 -8.27
CA VAL A 74 16.78 -18.39 -8.90
C VAL A 74 17.69 -19.59 -9.23
N GLY A 75 17.19 -20.81 -9.06
CA GLY A 75 17.85 -22.03 -9.50
C GLY A 75 17.91 -22.13 -11.03
N LYS A 76 18.81 -22.95 -11.56
CA LYS A 76 19.11 -23.01 -13.01
C LYS A 76 17.93 -23.43 -13.90
N ASP A 77 16.96 -24.16 -13.36
CA ASP A 77 15.82 -24.71 -14.11
C ASP A 77 14.53 -23.87 -13.91
N VAL A 78 14.57 -22.86 -13.03
CA VAL A 78 13.45 -21.96 -12.72
C VAL A 78 13.07 -21.10 -13.92
N LYS A 79 11.76 -20.86 -14.08
CA LYS A 79 11.18 -20.05 -15.15
C LYS A 79 10.09 -19.13 -14.57
N GLY A 80 9.86 -17.99 -15.20
CA GLY A 80 8.82 -17.02 -14.82
C GLY A 80 9.17 -16.04 -13.70
N PHE A 81 10.30 -16.24 -13.01
CA PHE A 81 10.80 -15.35 -11.95
C PHE A 81 12.08 -14.64 -12.34
N GLU A 82 12.19 -13.38 -11.92
CA GLU A 82 13.34 -12.49 -12.09
C GLU A 82 13.77 -11.94 -10.72
N ILE A 83 15.06 -11.62 -10.57
CA ILE A 83 15.60 -11.06 -9.32
C ILE A 83 14.99 -9.66 -9.10
N GLY A 84 14.32 -9.48 -7.97
CA GLY A 84 13.55 -8.27 -7.63
C GLY A 84 12.02 -8.43 -7.69
N ASP A 85 11.50 -9.53 -8.25
CA ASP A 85 10.05 -9.84 -8.19
C ASP A 85 9.55 -9.81 -6.74
N ARG A 86 8.43 -9.11 -6.49
CA ARG A 86 7.71 -9.13 -5.21
C ARG A 86 6.90 -10.42 -5.12
N VAL A 87 7.09 -11.20 -4.04
CA VAL A 87 6.48 -12.53 -3.92
C VAL A 87 5.99 -12.87 -2.50
N ALA A 88 5.02 -13.78 -2.44
CA ALA A 88 4.67 -14.55 -1.26
C ALA A 88 4.83 -16.05 -1.55
N ALA A 89 4.99 -16.87 -0.51
CA ALA A 89 5.21 -18.32 -0.64
C ALA A 89 4.13 -19.16 0.06
N ASP A 90 3.64 -20.18 -0.63
CA ASP A 90 2.98 -21.37 -0.06
C ASP A 90 4.06 -22.17 0.69
N ASN A 91 3.79 -22.48 1.95
CA ASN A 91 4.76 -23.09 2.86
C ASN A 91 4.98 -24.59 2.61
N SER A 92 4.15 -25.26 1.80
CA SER A 92 4.06 -26.72 1.80
C SER A 92 4.92 -27.41 0.74
N GLU A 93 5.81 -28.30 1.16
CA GLU A 93 6.50 -29.26 0.30
C GLU A 93 5.84 -30.64 0.35
N LEU A 94 5.46 -31.15 -0.83
CA LEU A 94 4.66 -32.35 -1.00
C LEU A 94 5.39 -33.32 -1.95
N CYS A 95 5.43 -34.61 -1.64
CA CYS A 95 6.17 -35.59 -2.45
C CYS A 95 5.55 -35.88 -3.83
N ASN A 96 4.30 -35.48 -4.07
CA ASN A 96 3.53 -35.74 -5.30
C ASN A 96 3.32 -37.22 -5.69
N GLU A 97 3.90 -38.19 -4.96
CA GLU A 97 3.92 -39.62 -5.36
C GLU A 97 3.24 -40.60 -4.39
N CYS A 98 2.81 -40.16 -3.21
CA CYS A 98 2.17 -41.04 -2.21
C CYS A 98 0.69 -41.35 -2.54
N PHE A 99 0.02 -42.15 -1.72
CA PHE A 99 -1.36 -42.60 -1.97
C PHE A 99 -2.33 -41.43 -2.21
N TYR A 100 -2.28 -40.41 -1.34
CA TYR A 100 -3.14 -39.25 -1.42
C TYR A 100 -2.77 -38.32 -2.58
N CYS A 101 -1.46 -38.10 -2.80
CA CYS A 101 -0.97 -37.28 -3.90
C CYS A 101 -1.44 -37.80 -5.27
N ARG A 102 -1.32 -39.11 -5.52
CA ARG A 102 -1.79 -39.76 -6.76
C ARG A 102 -3.31 -39.72 -6.94
N ARG A 103 -4.06 -39.33 -5.92
CA ARG A 103 -5.53 -39.13 -5.93
C ARG A 103 -5.94 -37.66 -5.99
N GLY A 104 -4.98 -36.73 -6.16
CA GLY A 104 -5.21 -35.29 -6.10
C GLY A 104 -5.50 -34.75 -4.69
N GLN A 105 -5.39 -35.59 -3.66
CA GLN A 105 -5.67 -35.24 -2.26
C GLN A 105 -4.39 -34.71 -1.57
N LEU A 106 -3.70 -33.80 -2.26
CA LEU A 106 -2.30 -33.41 -2.00
C LEU A 106 -2.04 -32.83 -0.59
N LEU A 107 -3.01 -32.14 0.00
CA LEU A 107 -3.01 -31.71 1.40
C LEU A 107 -2.81 -32.86 2.41
N LEU A 108 -3.22 -34.08 2.06
CA LEU A 108 -3.10 -35.28 2.88
C LEU A 108 -1.82 -36.09 2.56
N CYS A 109 -0.78 -35.43 2.02
CA CYS A 109 0.50 -36.04 1.68
C CYS A 109 1.12 -36.77 2.89
N GLU A 110 1.45 -38.05 2.74
CA GLU A 110 2.10 -38.86 3.78
C GLU A 110 3.53 -38.36 4.11
N ASN A 111 4.11 -37.61 3.19
CA ASN A 111 5.38 -36.90 3.33
C ASN A 111 5.18 -35.37 3.33
N PHE A 112 4.09 -34.87 3.93
CA PHE A 112 3.85 -33.42 4.07
C PHE A 112 4.96 -32.78 4.91
N ASN A 113 5.61 -31.77 4.35
CA ASN A 113 6.51 -30.88 5.09
C ASN A 113 6.06 -29.44 4.89
N ALA A 114 6.34 -28.57 5.86
CA ALA A 114 6.04 -27.15 5.77
C ALA A 114 7.21 -26.30 6.28
N HIS A 115 7.62 -25.33 5.46
CA HIS A 115 8.56 -24.27 5.81
C HIS A 115 8.07 -23.52 7.05
N GLY A 116 8.96 -23.34 8.02
CA GLY A 116 8.65 -22.72 9.30
C GLY A 116 7.94 -23.63 10.31
N VAL A 117 7.79 -24.92 10.01
CA VAL A 117 7.12 -25.91 10.89
C VAL A 117 7.92 -27.22 11.00
N THR A 118 8.24 -27.85 9.87
CA THR A 118 8.95 -29.13 9.82
C THR A 118 10.30 -29.05 9.12
N MET A 119 10.64 -27.87 8.61
CA MET A 119 11.86 -27.47 7.91
C MET A 119 11.96 -25.95 7.97
N ASP A 120 13.14 -25.38 7.72
CA ASP A 120 13.41 -23.96 7.93
C ASP A 120 12.51 -23.01 7.09
N GLY A 121 12.11 -21.89 7.71
CA GLY A 121 11.12 -20.94 7.20
C GLY A 121 11.54 -19.47 7.20
N GLY A 122 10.54 -18.60 7.28
CA GLY A 122 10.61 -17.15 7.04
C GLY A 122 11.05 -16.28 8.22
N PHE A 123 11.33 -16.81 9.40
CA PHE A 123 12.00 -16.05 10.47
C PHE A 123 13.53 -16.01 10.28
N ALA A 124 13.96 -15.74 9.05
CA ALA A 124 15.34 -15.48 8.63
C ALA A 124 15.38 -14.43 7.52
N GLU A 125 16.53 -13.75 7.32
CA GLU A 125 16.67 -12.71 6.28
C GLU A 125 16.50 -13.26 4.85
N TYR A 126 16.75 -14.56 4.66
CA TYR A 126 16.48 -15.28 3.42
C TYR A 126 15.88 -16.65 3.71
N CYS A 127 14.99 -17.12 2.83
CA CYS A 127 14.47 -18.48 2.84
C CYS A 127 14.35 -19.00 1.40
N ALA A 128 14.54 -20.30 1.17
CA ALA A 128 14.47 -20.91 -0.15
C ALA A 128 13.20 -21.74 -0.28
N TYR A 129 12.49 -21.59 -1.41
CA TYR A 129 11.22 -22.25 -1.69
C TYR A 129 11.23 -22.87 -3.10
N PRO A 130 10.50 -23.98 -3.36
CA PRO A 130 10.26 -24.46 -4.72
C PRO A 130 9.60 -23.36 -5.56
N ALA A 131 10.07 -23.09 -6.78
CA ALA A 131 9.51 -22.02 -7.61
C ALA A 131 8.02 -22.20 -7.92
N ALA A 132 7.53 -23.44 -7.96
CA ALA A 132 6.11 -23.78 -8.14
C ALA A 132 5.22 -23.49 -6.90
N LYS A 133 5.82 -23.04 -5.79
CA LYS A 133 5.17 -22.69 -4.52
C LYS A 133 5.27 -21.20 -4.20
N VAL A 134 5.81 -20.40 -5.12
CA VAL A 134 5.99 -18.95 -4.96
C VAL A 134 5.08 -18.23 -5.94
N PHE A 135 4.50 -17.11 -5.52
CA PHE A 135 3.50 -16.37 -6.28
C PHE A 135 3.82 -14.87 -6.28
N LYS A 136 3.73 -14.22 -7.44
CA LYS A 136 3.95 -12.77 -7.57
C LYS A 136 2.79 -11.99 -6.96
N ILE A 137 3.11 -10.85 -6.33
CA ILE A 137 2.12 -9.99 -5.66
C ILE A 137 2.29 -8.52 -6.11
N HIS A 138 1.18 -7.79 -6.24
CA HIS A 138 1.22 -6.45 -6.82
C HIS A 138 0.74 -5.36 -5.86
N ASN A 139 -0.49 -5.44 -5.34
CA ASN A 139 -1.14 -4.31 -4.68
C ASN A 139 -0.94 -4.28 -3.15
N LEU A 140 -0.77 -5.44 -2.51
CA LEU A 140 -0.51 -5.51 -1.07
C LEU A 140 0.85 -4.92 -0.66
N ASN A 141 0.90 -4.22 0.47
CA ASN A 141 2.16 -3.90 1.17
C ASN A 141 2.74 -5.17 1.83
N TRP A 142 4.01 -5.11 2.26
CA TRP A 142 4.71 -6.28 2.83
C TRP A 142 4.00 -6.93 4.02
N VAL A 143 3.31 -6.14 4.85
CA VAL A 143 2.69 -6.60 6.08
C VAL A 143 1.34 -7.24 5.80
N ASP A 144 0.46 -6.56 5.07
CA ASP A 144 -0.85 -7.13 4.68
C ASP A 144 -0.68 -8.33 3.73
N ALA A 145 0.41 -8.42 2.98
CA ALA A 145 0.74 -9.59 2.17
C ALA A 145 1.04 -10.86 3.01
N THR A 146 1.45 -10.73 4.29
CA THR A 146 1.61 -11.91 5.17
C THR A 146 0.28 -12.63 5.41
N LEU A 147 -0.86 -11.99 5.10
CA LEU A 147 -2.17 -12.61 5.18
C LEU A 147 -2.46 -13.60 4.05
N LEU A 148 -1.61 -13.72 3.02
CA LEU A 148 -1.87 -14.60 1.87
C LEU A 148 -1.91 -16.09 2.23
N GLU A 149 -1.08 -16.59 3.14
CA GLU A 149 -1.17 -17.97 3.65
C GLU A 149 -2.45 -18.19 4.49
N PRO A 150 -2.75 -17.37 5.54
CA PRO A 150 -3.94 -17.60 6.35
C PRO A 150 -5.25 -17.25 5.62
N ALA A 151 -5.21 -16.44 4.55
CA ALA A 151 -6.33 -16.25 3.64
C ALA A 151 -6.48 -17.42 2.66
N SER A 152 -5.38 -18.10 2.29
CA SER A 152 -5.42 -19.34 1.51
C SER A 152 -6.03 -20.48 2.31
N CYS A 153 -5.73 -20.57 3.62
CA CYS A 153 -6.45 -21.44 4.56
C CYS A 153 -7.96 -21.12 4.63
N ALA A 154 -8.35 -19.84 4.54
CA ALA A 154 -9.75 -19.42 4.51
C ALA A 154 -10.44 -19.74 3.17
N CYS A 155 -9.74 -19.65 2.03
CA CYS A 155 -10.24 -20.10 0.74
C CYS A 155 -10.43 -21.63 0.72
N HIS A 156 -9.50 -22.40 1.30
CA HIS A 156 -9.69 -23.84 1.50
C HIS A 156 -10.92 -24.11 2.38
N GLY A 157 -11.09 -23.35 3.47
CA GLY A 157 -12.30 -23.40 4.31
C GLY A 157 -13.59 -23.21 3.51
N LEU A 158 -13.65 -22.23 2.60
CA LEU A 158 -14.80 -22.04 1.70
C LEU A 158 -15.06 -23.27 0.81
N GLU A 159 -14.03 -23.83 0.18
CA GLU A 159 -14.13 -25.05 -0.64
C GLU A 159 -14.53 -26.31 0.14
N LYS A 160 -14.20 -26.38 1.43
CA LYS A 160 -14.61 -27.44 2.34
C LYS A 160 -16.08 -27.31 2.75
N ILE A 161 -16.52 -26.08 3.00
CA ILE A 161 -17.90 -25.77 3.44
C ILE A 161 -18.91 -25.92 2.30
N ARG A 162 -18.55 -25.50 1.08
CA ARG A 162 -19.42 -25.55 -0.12
C ARG A 162 -20.81 -24.94 0.14
N PRO A 163 -20.88 -23.70 0.65
CA PRO A 163 -22.13 -23.07 1.05
C PRO A 163 -23.12 -22.97 -0.12
N LYS A 164 -24.40 -23.19 0.16
CA LYS A 164 -25.47 -23.03 -0.83
C LYS A 164 -25.80 -21.55 -0.98
N LEU A 165 -26.42 -21.18 -2.10
CA LEU A 165 -26.91 -19.82 -2.32
C LEU A 165 -27.88 -19.45 -1.19
N GLY A 166 -27.68 -18.29 -0.56
CA GLY A 166 -28.51 -17.83 0.56
C GLY A 166 -28.31 -18.53 1.91
N SER A 167 -27.27 -19.36 2.11
CA SER A 167 -27.07 -20.04 3.40
C SER A 167 -26.86 -19.07 4.57
N HIS A 168 -27.50 -19.34 5.70
CA HIS A 168 -27.30 -18.65 6.96
C HIS A 168 -26.10 -19.25 7.69
N VAL A 169 -25.09 -18.42 7.98
CA VAL A 169 -23.81 -18.83 8.59
C VAL A 169 -23.65 -18.20 9.96
N LEU A 170 -23.32 -19.01 10.97
CA LEU A 170 -22.82 -18.54 12.26
C LEU A 170 -21.32 -18.79 12.37
N MET A 171 -20.54 -17.73 12.57
CA MET A 171 -19.10 -17.77 12.79
C MET A 171 -18.82 -17.49 14.26
N PHE A 172 -18.41 -18.51 15.02
CA PHE A 172 -17.88 -18.32 16.37
C PHE A 172 -16.41 -17.92 16.27
N GLY A 173 -16.11 -16.69 16.67
CA GLY A 173 -14.75 -16.13 16.69
C GLY A 173 -14.50 -15.05 15.64
N ALA A 174 -13.65 -14.11 16.00
CA ALA A 174 -13.15 -13.02 15.15
C ALA A 174 -11.61 -13.06 15.08
N GLY A 175 -11.04 -14.28 14.94
CA GLY A 175 -9.61 -14.46 14.67
C GLY A 175 -9.26 -14.07 13.22
N PRO A 176 -7.97 -13.84 12.88
CA PRO A 176 -7.55 -13.40 11.54
C PRO A 176 -8.13 -14.24 10.39
N THR A 177 -7.97 -15.56 10.48
CA THR A 177 -8.49 -16.53 9.50
C THR A 177 -10.02 -16.53 9.46
N GLY A 178 -10.70 -16.45 10.63
CA GLY A 178 -12.16 -16.36 10.72
C GLY A 178 -12.73 -15.07 10.11
N LEU A 179 -12.04 -13.93 10.24
CA LEU A 179 -12.43 -12.66 9.61
C LEU A 179 -12.31 -12.69 8.09
N MET A 180 -11.36 -13.45 7.55
CA MET A 180 -11.19 -13.64 6.11
C MET A 180 -12.20 -14.66 5.58
N LEU A 181 -12.42 -15.77 6.29
CA LEU A 181 -13.44 -16.76 5.96
C LEU A 181 -14.87 -16.18 6.02
N ALA A 182 -15.18 -15.33 6.99
CA ALA A 182 -16.47 -14.63 7.07
C ALA A 182 -16.71 -13.72 5.83
N GLN A 183 -15.71 -12.93 5.44
CA GLN A 183 -15.76 -12.10 4.22
C GLN A 183 -15.94 -12.93 2.94
N LEU A 184 -15.27 -14.08 2.85
CA LEU A 184 -15.39 -15.01 1.72
C LEU A 184 -16.79 -15.66 1.66
N LEU A 185 -17.28 -16.17 2.80
CA LEU A 185 -18.61 -16.79 2.91
C LEU A 185 -19.73 -15.81 2.53
N ARG A 186 -19.68 -14.58 3.05
CA ARG A 186 -20.64 -13.50 2.75
C ARG A 186 -20.71 -13.15 1.26
N GLN A 187 -19.58 -13.20 0.57
CA GLN A 187 -19.51 -12.96 -0.88
C GLN A 187 -20.01 -14.14 -1.72
N ASN A 188 -19.98 -15.36 -1.18
CA ASN A 188 -20.45 -16.53 -1.91
C ASN A 188 -21.99 -16.59 -1.94
N GLY A 189 -22.58 -16.19 -3.07
CA GLY A 189 -23.97 -16.53 -3.38
C GLY A 189 -25.03 -15.93 -2.44
N GLY A 190 -24.69 -14.83 -1.75
CA GLY A 190 -25.60 -14.14 -0.84
C GLY A 190 -25.84 -14.85 0.50
N CYS A 191 -24.85 -15.59 1.02
CA CYS A 191 -24.92 -16.10 2.39
C CYS A 191 -25.07 -14.96 3.40
N GLN A 192 -25.92 -15.15 4.41
CA GLN A 192 -26.08 -14.20 5.51
C GLN A 192 -25.15 -14.62 6.66
N VAL A 193 -24.11 -13.83 6.93
CA VAL A 193 -23.09 -14.19 7.92
C VAL A 193 -23.35 -13.47 9.25
N THR A 194 -23.31 -14.23 10.34
CA THR A 194 -23.39 -13.75 11.73
C THR A 194 -22.07 -14.04 12.44
N ILE A 195 -21.35 -13.04 12.92
CA ILE A 195 -20.17 -13.24 13.79
C ILE A 195 -20.57 -13.14 15.26
N ALA A 196 -20.34 -14.21 16.03
CA ALA A 196 -20.46 -14.23 17.47
C ALA A 196 -19.07 -14.30 18.11
N ALA A 197 -18.66 -13.24 18.80
CA ALA A 197 -17.33 -13.14 19.41
C ALA A 197 -17.33 -12.22 20.65
N PRO A 198 -16.34 -12.37 21.56
CA PRO A 198 -16.19 -11.46 22.69
C PRO A 198 -15.95 -10.01 22.27
N GLN A 199 -16.54 -9.09 23.03
CA GLN A 199 -16.37 -7.64 22.88
C GLN A 199 -14.89 -7.20 22.89
N GLY A 200 -14.63 -6.09 22.18
CA GLY A 200 -13.33 -5.43 22.08
C GLY A 200 -12.67 -5.56 20.70
N LEU A 201 -11.34 -5.36 20.67
CA LEU A 201 -10.51 -5.14 19.48
C LEU A 201 -10.84 -5.98 18.24
N LYS A 202 -11.05 -7.30 18.40
CA LYS A 202 -11.35 -8.23 17.30
C LYS A 202 -12.76 -8.06 16.73
N MET A 203 -13.75 -7.73 17.57
CA MET A 203 -15.12 -7.45 17.13
C MET A 203 -15.22 -6.07 16.45
N GLU A 204 -14.52 -5.06 16.96
CA GLU A 204 -14.46 -3.74 16.30
C GLU A 204 -13.77 -3.80 14.93
N LEU A 205 -12.74 -4.65 14.78
CA LEU A 205 -12.20 -4.95 13.46
C LEU A 205 -13.24 -5.66 12.57
N ALA A 206 -13.95 -6.67 13.08
CA ALA A 206 -14.99 -7.38 12.32
C ALA A 206 -16.06 -6.44 11.74
N LYS A 207 -16.52 -5.47 12.55
CA LYS A 207 -17.46 -4.41 12.16
C LYS A 207 -16.86 -3.46 11.12
N SER A 208 -15.63 -2.97 11.33
CA SER A 208 -14.99 -2.00 10.44
C SER A 208 -14.53 -2.59 9.09
N LEU A 209 -14.27 -3.90 9.03
CA LEU A 209 -14.11 -4.65 7.78
C LEU A 209 -15.44 -4.95 7.08
N ASP A 210 -16.61 -4.77 7.73
CA ASP A 210 -17.91 -5.22 7.21
C ASP A 210 -17.84 -6.72 6.81
N ALA A 211 -17.27 -7.52 7.73
CA ALA A 211 -17.00 -8.95 7.54
C ALA A 211 -18.24 -9.85 7.65
N ALA A 212 -19.37 -9.33 8.16
CA ALA A 212 -20.60 -10.07 8.41
C ALA A 212 -21.81 -9.13 8.34
N ASP A 213 -23.01 -9.70 8.25
CA ASP A 213 -24.28 -8.96 8.20
C ASP A 213 -24.87 -8.74 9.60
N THR A 214 -24.56 -9.63 10.54
CA THR A 214 -24.95 -9.53 11.97
C THR A 214 -23.74 -9.77 12.88
N TYR A 215 -23.70 -9.04 14.00
CA TYR A 215 -22.62 -9.10 14.99
C TYR A 215 -23.21 -9.32 16.39
N ILE A 216 -22.81 -10.40 17.06
CA ILE A 216 -23.28 -10.80 18.39
C ILE A 216 -22.16 -10.61 19.40
N GLU A 217 -22.29 -9.56 20.21
CA GLU A 217 -21.26 -9.09 21.13
C GLU A 217 -21.30 -9.81 22.48
N LEU A 218 -20.62 -10.96 22.53
CA LEU A 218 -20.57 -11.79 23.73
C LEU A 218 -19.86 -11.07 24.88
N SER A 219 -20.52 -11.02 26.04
CA SER A 219 -19.88 -10.60 27.29
C SER A 219 -18.84 -11.63 27.70
N ARG A 220 -17.74 -11.18 28.31
CA ARG A 220 -16.68 -12.05 28.84
C ARG A 220 -17.05 -12.66 30.19
N GLU A 221 -18.00 -12.07 30.90
CA GLU A 221 -18.43 -12.47 32.24
C GLU A 221 -19.71 -13.31 32.18
N ASN A 222 -20.71 -12.87 31.42
CA ASN A 222 -21.98 -13.57 31.26
C ASN A 222 -22.58 -13.37 29.85
N PRO A 223 -22.22 -14.20 28.86
CA PRO A 223 -22.76 -14.13 27.50
C PRO A 223 -24.16 -14.77 27.32
N SER A 224 -24.78 -15.26 28.40
CA SER A 224 -25.98 -16.12 28.30
C SER A 224 -27.13 -15.43 27.57
N ALA A 225 -27.44 -14.18 27.91
CA ALA A 225 -28.50 -13.41 27.26
C ALA A 225 -28.26 -13.19 25.76
N GLN A 226 -26.99 -13.09 25.32
CA GLN A 226 -26.65 -13.02 23.89
C GLN A 226 -26.83 -14.37 23.19
N PHE A 227 -26.52 -15.48 23.85
CA PHE A 227 -26.77 -16.82 23.30
C PHE A 227 -28.27 -17.16 23.24
N ASP A 228 -29.04 -16.77 24.26
CA ASP A 228 -30.49 -16.94 24.29
C ASP A 228 -31.16 -16.10 23.19
N LYS A 229 -30.73 -14.84 23.02
CA LYS A 229 -31.18 -14.00 21.90
C LYS A 229 -30.79 -14.60 20.54
N LEU A 230 -29.55 -15.08 20.38
CA LEU A 230 -29.09 -15.69 19.13
C LEU A 230 -29.95 -16.90 18.72
N LYS A 231 -30.40 -17.71 19.69
CA LYS A 231 -31.35 -18.82 19.47
C LYS A 231 -32.77 -18.33 19.19
N ALA A 232 -33.26 -17.32 19.92
CA ALA A 232 -34.59 -16.75 19.71
C ALA A 232 -34.75 -16.07 18.34
N ASP A 233 -33.71 -15.36 17.88
CA ASP A 233 -33.65 -14.74 16.56
C ASP A 233 -33.51 -15.78 15.42
N ASN A 234 -33.01 -17.00 15.73
CA ASN A 234 -32.74 -18.07 14.75
C ASN A 234 -33.34 -19.42 15.23
N PRO A 235 -34.68 -19.56 15.32
CA PRO A 235 -35.34 -20.69 15.99
C PRO A 235 -35.14 -22.05 15.31
N TYR A 236 -34.66 -22.07 14.07
CA TYR A 236 -34.32 -23.30 13.33
C TYR A 236 -32.82 -23.64 13.37
N GLY A 237 -31.97 -22.76 13.90
CA GLY A 237 -30.51 -22.81 13.72
C GLY A 237 -30.04 -22.31 12.35
N PHE A 238 -28.73 -22.40 12.13
CA PHE A 238 -28.01 -21.93 10.94
C PHE A 238 -27.72 -23.10 9.98
N ASP A 239 -27.67 -22.83 8.66
CA ASP A 239 -27.20 -23.80 7.66
C ASP A 239 -25.80 -24.33 7.98
N ILE A 240 -24.92 -23.41 8.42
CA ILE A 240 -23.50 -23.64 8.65
C ILE A 240 -23.12 -22.96 9.97
N VAL A 241 -22.49 -23.70 10.88
CA VAL A 241 -21.82 -23.15 12.07
C VAL A 241 -20.33 -23.41 11.95
N VAL A 242 -19.52 -22.36 12.06
CA VAL A 242 -18.05 -22.43 12.03
C VAL A 242 -17.52 -22.12 13.41
N GLU A 243 -16.78 -23.05 14.01
CA GLU A 243 -15.95 -22.76 15.19
C GLU A 243 -14.56 -22.34 14.71
N ALA A 244 -14.21 -21.07 14.93
CA ALA A 244 -12.91 -20.47 14.66
C ALA A 244 -12.33 -19.79 15.91
N THR A 245 -12.49 -20.41 17.07
CA THR A 245 -11.96 -19.96 18.38
C THR A 245 -10.92 -20.92 18.99
N GLY A 246 -10.94 -22.21 18.62
CA GLY A 246 -10.09 -23.23 19.25
C GLY A 246 -10.48 -23.53 20.69
N SER A 247 -11.76 -23.35 21.05
CA SER A 247 -12.25 -23.58 22.42
C SER A 247 -13.15 -24.81 22.47
N VAL A 248 -12.76 -25.80 23.28
CA VAL A 248 -13.52 -27.04 23.51
C VAL A 248 -14.98 -26.73 23.82
N LYS A 249 -15.22 -25.85 24.81
CA LYS A 249 -16.57 -25.46 25.21
C LYS A 249 -17.38 -24.84 24.06
N ILE A 250 -16.79 -23.93 23.28
CA ILE A 250 -17.51 -23.29 22.18
C ILE A 250 -17.83 -24.30 21.08
N LEU A 251 -16.96 -25.29 20.83
CA LEU A 251 -17.22 -26.38 19.88
C LEU A 251 -18.29 -27.37 20.39
N GLU A 252 -18.30 -27.69 21.68
CA GLU A 252 -19.37 -28.45 22.33
C GLU A 252 -20.72 -27.73 22.22
N ASP A 253 -20.76 -26.44 22.54
CA ASP A 253 -21.96 -25.59 22.40
C ASP A 253 -22.40 -25.43 20.94
N SER A 254 -21.47 -25.36 19.98
CA SER A 254 -21.71 -25.02 18.56
C SER A 254 -22.71 -25.94 17.85
N ILE A 255 -22.71 -27.24 18.17
CA ILE A 255 -23.64 -28.21 17.54
C ILE A 255 -25.12 -27.85 17.79
N ASN A 256 -25.42 -27.07 18.84
CA ASN A 256 -26.77 -26.66 19.20
C ASN A 256 -27.27 -25.42 18.45
N TYR A 257 -26.43 -24.84 17.57
CA TYR A 257 -26.81 -23.75 16.67
C TYR A 257 -26.94 -24.23 15.21
N VAL A 258 -26.58 -25.48 14.91
CA VAL A 258 -26.71 -26.07 13.55
C VAL A 258 -28.17 -26.48 13.32
N ARG A 259 -28.74 -26.11 12.17
CA ARG A 259 -30.08 -26.59 11.79
C ARG A 259 -30.07 -28.07 11.42
N ARG A 260 -31.25 -28.69 11.43
CA ARG A 260 -31.43 -30.06 10.90
C ARG A 260 -31.04 -30.10 9.41
N GLY A 261 -30.16 -31.03 9.02
CA GLY A 261 -29.53 -31.10 7.71
C GLY A 261 -28.52 -29.96 7.43
N GLY A 262 -27.89 -29.43 8.47
CA GLY A 262 -26.86 -28.38 8.43
C GLY A 262 -25.44 -28.91 8.66
N THR A 263 -24.46 -28.01 8.64
CA THR A 263 -23.03 -28.34 8.76
C THR A 263 -22.37 -27.68 9.98
N LEU A 264 -21.62 -28.45 10.76
CA LEU A 264 -20.67 -27.95 11.76
C LEU A 264 -19.24 -28.03 11.18
N VAL A 265 -18.49 -26.92 11.30
CA VAL A 265 -17.14 -26.78 10.75
C VAL A 265 -16.17 -26.59 11.91
N VAL A 266 -15.30 -27.58 12.11
CA VAL A 266 -14.14 -27.50 13.00
C VAL A 266 -13.03 -26.77 12.25
N TYR A 267 -12.86 -25.49 12.56
CA TYR A 267 -11.89 -24.60 11.90
C TYR A 267 -10.85 -24.01 12.88
N GLY A 268 -11.12 -24.07 14.19
CA GLY A 268 -10.14 -23.83 15.25
C GLY A 268 -9.07 -24.94 15.34
N VAL A 269 -7.90 -24.57 15.88
CA VAL A 269 -6.83 -25.51 16.26
C VAL A 269 -6.99 -25.89 17.73
N TYR A 270 -6.69 -27.14 18.08
CA TYR A 270 -6.86 -27.74 19.40
C TYR A 270 -5.62 -28.55 19.78
N ALA A 271 -5.37 -28.76 21.08
CA ALA A 271 -4.31 -29.64 21.53
C ALA A 271 -4.72 -31.12 21.36
N ASN A 272 -3.76 -32.01 21.09
CA ASN A 272 -4.03 -33.45 20.86
C ASN A 272 -4.71 -34.18 22.04
N LYS A 273 -4.70 -33.56 23.23
CA LYS A 273 -5.37 -34.02 24.46
C LYS A 273 -6.84 -33.61 24.58
N ASP A 274 -7.27 -32.59 23.83
CA ASP A 274 -8.60 -31.99 23.96
C ASP A 274 -9.69 -32.92 23.41
N ARG A 275 -10.87 -32.92 24.03
CA ARG A 275 -12.01 -33.78 23.67
C ARG A 275 -13.29 -32.96 23.73
N VAL A 276 -14.21 -33.23 22.80
CA VAL A 276 -15.57 -32.65 22.78
C VAL A 276 -16.60 -33.76 22.96
N SER A 277 -17.65 -33.48 23.72
CA SER A 277 -18.76 -34.40 24.00
C SER A 277 -20.02 -33.96 23.27
N TRP A 278 -20.49 -34.79 22.32
CA TRP A 278 -21.72 -34.57 21.57
C TRP A 278 -22.63 -35.79 21.65
N PRO A 279 -23.96 -35.64 21.84
CA PRO A 279 -24.90 -36.76 21.75
C PRO A 279 -24.94 -37.33 20.31
N PRO A 280 -24.58 -38.61 20.08
CA PRO A 280 -24.64 -39.19 18.73
C PRO A 280 -26.06 -39.22 18.16
N SER A 281 -27.07 -39.29 19.04
CA SER A 281 -28.49 -39.17 18.71
C SER A 281 -28.86 -37.82 18.11
N LYS A 282 -28.16 -36.72 18.46
CA LYS A 282 -28.35 -35.41 17.83
C LYS A 282 -27.78 -35.41 16.42
N ILE A 283 -26.54 -35.89 16.24
CA ILE A 283 -25.88 -35.97 14.93
C ILE A 283 -26.72 -36.80 13.96
N PHE A 284 -27.20 -37.96 14.41
CA PHE A 284 -28.07 -38.86 13.64
C PHE A 284 -29.47 -38.27 13.38
N GLY A 285 -30.17 -37.83 14.43
CA GLY A 285 -31.57 -37.39 14.33
C GLY A 285 -31.76 -36.04 13.65
N ASP A 286 -30.74 -35.18 13.64
CA ASP A 286 -30.73 -33.89 12.94
C ASP A 286 -29.90 -33.94 11.63
N GLU A 287 -29.39 -35.10 11.20
CA GLU A 287 -28.54 -35.28 10.01
C GLU A 287 -27.40 -34.23 9.90
N ILE A 288 -26.74 -33.96 11.02
CA ILE A 288 -25.69 -32.93 11.08
C ILE A 288 -24.41 -33.45 10.42
N THR A 289 -23.95 -32.73 9.39
CA THR A 289 -22.64 -32.98 8.77
C THR A 289 -21.56 -32.30 9.60
N ILE A 290 -20.51 -33.02 10.01
CA ILE A 290 -19.36 -32.43 10.72
C ILE A 290 -18.13 -32.54 9.82
N ILE A 291 -17.46 -31.41 9.57
CA ILE A 291 -16.25 -31.34 8.73
C ILE A 291 -15.11 -30.61 9.45
N GLY A 292 -13.87 -30.96 9.11
CA GLY A 292 -12.68 -30.18 9.43
C GLY A 292 -12.12 -29.45 8.21
N SER A 293 -11.41 -28.35 8.45
CA SER A 293 -10.54 -27.68 7.48
C SER A 293 -9.13 -27.58 8.07
N PHE A 294 -8.11 -27.95 7.30
CA PHE A 294 -6.72 -28.00 7.75
C PHE A 294 -5.82 -27.39 6.67
N SER A 295 -5.03 -26.37 7.02
CA SER A 295 -4.10 -25.67 6.11
C SER A 295 -4.74 -25.37 4.74
N GLU A 296 -3.96 -25.42 3.65
CA GLU A 296 -4.42 -25.21 2.29
C GLU A 296 -3.57 -26.02 1.28
N THR A 297 -4.03 -26.08 0.03
CA THR A 297 -3.17 -26.37 -1.13
C THR A 297 -3.83 -25.76 -2.37
N TYR A 298 -3.04 -25.10 -3.22
CA TYR A 298 -3.49 -24.44 -4.47
C TYR A 298 -4.43 -23.23 -4.30
N MET A 299 -4.64 -22.71 -3.09
CA MET A 299 -5.54 -21.58 -2.87
C MET A 299 -4.88 -20.22 -3.14
N PHE A 300 -3.56 -20.13 -3.15
CA PHE A 300 -2.81 -18.87 -3.34
C PHE A 300 -3.26 -18.03 -4.55
N PRO A 301 -3.44 -18.56 -5.78
CA PRO A 301 -3.88 -17.76 -6.92
C PRO A 301 -5.25 -17.09 -6.71
N ALA A 302 -6.25 -17.86 -6.26
CA ALA A 302 -7.59 -17.32 -5.97
C ALA A 302 -7.54 -16.34 -4.79
N THR A 303 -6.68 -16.59 -3.81
CA THR A 303 -6.48 -15.74 -2.64
C THR A 303 -5.86 -14.39 -3.02
N ILE A 304 -4.88 -14.38 -3.93
CA ILE A 304 -4.33 -13.16 -4.52
C ILE A 304 -5.45 -12.39 -5.23
N ASP A 305 -6.25 -13.05 -6.08
CA ASP A 305 -7.40 -12.41 -6.73
C ASP A 305 -8.40 -11.79 -5.73
N TYR A 306 -8.61 -12.40 -4.56
CA TYR A 306 -9.48 -11.85 -3.50
C TYR A 306 -8.86 -10.67 -2.73
N LEU A 307 -7.55 -10.69 -2.48
CA LEU A 307 -6.87 -9.66 -1.68
C LEU A 307 -6.39 -8.48 -2.53
N ASP A 308 -5.73 -8.70 -3.67
CA ASP A 308 -5.25 -7.62 -4.56
C ASP A 308 -6.41 -6.85 -5.23
N SER A 309 -7.62 -7.43 -5.31
CA SER A 309 -8.85 -6.71 -5.73
C SER A 309 -9.63 -6.05 -4.58
N GLY A 310 -9.18 -6.20 -3.33
CA GLY A 310 -9.83 -5.63 -2.14
C GLY A 310 -11.19 -6.24 -1.77
N LYS A 311 -11.58 -7.36 -2.40
CA LYS A 311 -12.79 -8.13 -2.07
C LYS A 311 -12.74 -8.69 -0.65
N VAL A 312 -11.58 -9.18 -0.23
CA VAL A 312 -11.29 -9.48 1.18
C VAL A 312 -10.42 -8.34 1.70
N LYS A 313 -10.94 -7.60 2.68
CA LYS A 313 -10.27 -6.46 3.29
C LYS A 313 -9.28 -6.97 4.34
N THR A 314 -8.00 -6.66 4.12
CA THR A 314 -6.85 -7.02 4.95
C THR A 314 -6.56 -6.01 6.06
N LYS A 315 -6.78 -4.73 5.74
CA LYS A 315 -6.33 -3.55 6.50
C LYS A 315 -6.61 -3.65 8.00
N GLY A 316 -5.55 -3.77 8.79
CA GLY A 316 -5.62 -3.78 10.25
C GLY A 316 -5.88 -5.15 10.88
N ILE A 317 -6.00 -6.23 10.09
CA ILE A 317 -5.89 -7.60 10.62
C ILE A 317 -4.50 -7.78 11.23
N VAL A 318 -3.43 -7.41 10.51
CA VAL A 318 -2.08 -7.29 11.09
C VAL A 318 -1.99 -5.95 11.82
N ASN A 319 -2.10 -5.99 13.16
CA ASN A 319 -2.17 -4.79 14.00
C ASN A 319 -0.91 -4.57 14.87
N LYS A 320 0.01 -5.54 14.89
CA LYS A 320 1.32 -5.43 15.53
C LYS A 320 2.41 -5.94 14.61
N THR A 321 3.60 -5.36 14.71
CA THR A 321 4.81 -5.93 14.10
C THR A 321 6.01 -5.73 15.00
N PHE A 322 7.01 -6.58 14.81
CA PHE A 322 8.16 -6.77 15.66
C PHE A 322 9.41 -6.96 14.80
N LYS A 323 10.61 -6.65 15.31
CA LYS A 323 11.84 -7.18 14.69
C LYS A 323 11.99 -8.67 14.97
N LEU A 324 12.94 -9.31 14.28
CA LEU A 324 13.43 -10.64 14.65
C LEU A 324 13.90 -10.66 16.11
N GLU A 325 14.64 -9.63 16.55
CA GLU A 325 15.09 -9.43 17.94
C GLU A 325 13.97 -9.34 18.99
N GLN A 326 12.70 -9.17 18.56
CA GLN A 326 11.54 -9.01 19.43
C GLN A 326 10.56 -10.20 19.34
N PHE A 327 10.98 -11.34 18.80
CA PHE A 327 10.11 -12.50 18.60
C PHE A 327 9.41 -13.00 19.90
N GLY A 328 10.09 -12.93 21.06
CA GLY A 328 9.46 -13.22 22.36
C GLY A 328 8.30 -12.28 22.71
N GLU A 329 8.42 -10.98 22.40
CA GLU A 329 7.33 -10.02 22.53
C GLU A 329 6.18 -10.34 21.55
N ALA A 330 6.52 -10.83 20.35
CA ALA A 330 5.55 -11.21 19.33
C ALA A 330 4.68 -12.39 19.81
N LEU A 331 5.30 -13.49 20.27
CA LEU A 331 4.60 -14.64 20.85
C LEU A 331 3.72 -14.23 22.03
N GLN A 332 4.28 -13.49 23.00
CA GLN A 332 3.53 -13.02 24.17
C GLN A 332 2.31 -12.18 23.76
N SER A 333 2.44 -11.33 22.73
CA SER A 333 1.32 -10.52 22.24
C SER A 333 0.16 -11.34 21.65
N ILE A 334 0.44 -12.52 21.11
CA ILE A 334 -0.57 -13.47 20.61
C ILE A 334 -1.18 -14.23 21.79
N LYS A 335 -0.35 -14.71 22.73
CA LYS A 335 -0.76 -15.46 23.94
C LYS A 335 -1.73 -14.64 24.82
N ASP A 336 -1.39 -13.37 25.06
CA ASP A 336 -2.25 -12.39 25.77
C ASP A 336 -3.41 -11.86 24.92
N LYS A 337 -3.50 -12.26 23.64
CA LYS A 337 -4.54 -11.86 22.68
C LYS A 337 -4.62 -10.33 22.47
N THR A 338 -3.51 -9.62 22.74
CA THR A 338 -3.33 -8.18 22.46
C THR A 338 -2.96 -7.90 21.01
N ALA A 339 -2.50 -8.92 20.28
CA ALA A 339 -2.50 -8.95 18.82
C ALA A 339 -3.82 -9.53 18.27
N ILE A 340 -4.26 -8.95 17.16
CA ILE A 340 -5.18 -9.60 16.22
C ILE A 340 -4.37 -10.60 15.40
N LYS A 341 -3.38 -10.08 14.67
CA LYS A 341 -2.31 -10.79 13.97
C LYS A 341 -1.00 -9.99 14.13
N ALA A 342 0.12 -10.68 14.22
CA ALA A 342 1.46 -10.08 14.30
C ALA A 342 2.32 -10.49 13.09
N ALA A 343 3.35 -9.71 12.77
CA ALA A 343 4.37 -10.07 11.77
C ALA A 343 5.78 -9.64 12.23
N ILE A 344 6.78 -10.44 11.86
CA ILE A 344 8.20 -10.08 11.92
C ILE A 344 8.54 -9.28 10.66
N VAL A 345 9.25 -8.16 10.81
CA VAL A 345 9.72 -7.30 9.70
C VAL A 345 11.23 -7.12 9.76
N PHE A 346 11.89 -7.23 8.61
CA PHE A 346 13.35 -7.25 8.51
C PHE A 346 13.94 -5.87 8.18
N ASP A 347 13.42 -5.20 7.13
CA ASP A 347 13.83 -3.84 6.78
C ASP A 347 12.98 -2.79 7.51
N LEU A 348 13.50 -2.29 8.64
CA LEU A 348 12.79 -1.29 9.45
C LEU A 348 12.75 0.12 8.82
N TYR A 349 13.62 0.40 7.85
CA TYR A 349 13.62 1.68 7.12
C TYR A 349 12.54 1.76 6.03
N SER A 350 12.18 0.65 5.37
CA SER A 350 10.89 0.59 4.67
C SER A 350 9.75 0.64 5.69
N PHE A 351 9.86 -0.10 6.78
CA PHE A 351 8.74 -0.27 7.70
C PHE A 351 8.30 1.01 8.45
N LEU A 352 9.19 1.97 8.72
CA LEU A 352 8.78 3.27 9.28
C LEU A 352 8.03 4.16 8.26
N ASN A 353 8.32 3.99 6.97
CA ASN A 353 7.52 4.60 5.90
C ASN A 353 6.19 3.85 5.73
N ASP A 354 6.20 2.51 5.77
CA ASP A 354 4.99 1.68 5.68
C ASP A 354 4.03 1.91 6.89
N ARG A 355 4.54 2.09 8.12
CA ARG A 355 3.69 2.33 9.31
C ARG A 355 2.91 3.64 9.26
N GLN A 356 3.37 4.65 8.51
CA GLN A 356 2.64 5.89 8.30
C GLN A 356 1.51 5.75 7.26
N HIS A 357 1.46 4.65 6.50
CA HIS A 357 0.38 4.34 5.56
C HIS A 357 -0.79 3.54 6.20
N GLY A 358 -1.25 4.03 7.34
CA GLY A 358 -2.61 3.79 7.84
C GLY A 358 -3.73 4.42 6.99
N SER A 359 -3.57 5.57 6.34
CA SER A 359 -2.78 6.74 6.78
C SER A 359 -3.52 7.45 7.93
N TRP A 360 -2.84 7.65 9.05
CA TRP A 360 -3.42 8.08 10.33
C TRP A 360 -3.70 9.62 10.33
N LYS A 361 -4.82 10.24 10.78
CA LYS A 361 -5.82 10.08 11.90
C LYS A 361 -5.52 10.98 13.13
N GLU A 362 -6.47 11.67 13.81
CA GLU A 362 -7.94 11.89 13.64
C GLU A 362 -8.48 13.03 14.59
N GLN A 363 -9.78 13.40 14.52
CA GLN A 363 -10.61 14.14 15.53
C GLN A 363 -10.36 15.68 15.66
N SER A 364 -11.24 16.58 16.15
CA SER A 364 -12.54 16.60 16.92
C SER A 364 -13.28 17.96 16.66
N ALA A 365 -14.47 18.39 17.17
CA ALA A 365 -15.76 17.82 17.64
C ALA A 365 -16.81 18.97 17.91
N LEU A 366 -17.99 18.66 18.52
CA LEU A 366 -19.07 19.52 19.10
C LEU A 366 -20.00 20.43 18.22
N GLN A 367 -21.28 20.02 18.12
CA GLN A 367 -22.54 20.83 18.20
C GLN A 367 -22.97 21.73 16.98
N LEU A 368 -24.26 22.11 16.73
CA LEU A 368 -25.58 21.67 17.28
C LEU A 368 -26.85 21.84 16.36
N PRO A 369 -27.31 23.05 15.93
CA PRO A 369 -28.76 23.37 15.79
C PRO A 369 -29.28 23.59 14.34
N PRO A 370 -30.61 23.66 14.07
CA PRO A 370 -31.14 22.84 12.96
C PRO A 370 -32.19 23.42 11.97
N LYS A 371 -32.54 22.57 10.96
CA LYS A 371 -33.76 22.50 10.10
C LYS A 371 -33.88 23.33 8.80
N MET A 372 -33.78 22.63 7.67
CA MET A 372 -34.91 22.45 6.74
C MET A 372 -34.77 21.10 5.99
N ASN A 373 -35.86 20.50 5.48
CA ASN A 373 -35.85 19.15 4.89
C ASN A 373 -36.19 19.15 3.39
N ILE A 374 -35.23 18.75 2.55
CA ILE A 374 -35.29 18.80 1.08
C ILE A 374 -36.02 17.59 0.46
N GLY A 375 -36.22 16.50 1.21
CA GLY A 375 -36.54 15.16 0.66
C GLY A 375 -37.83 15.02 -0.17
N ASN A 376 -38.73 16.02 -0.17
CA ASN A 376 -40.01 15.97 -0.89
C ASN A 376 -40.03 16.71 -2.24
N SER A 377 -38.99 17.47 -2.60
CA SER A 377 -38.94 18.27 -3.84
C SER A 377 -39.10 17.42 -5.13
N PRO A 378 -39.97 17.81 -6.08
CA PRO A 378 -40.12 17.12 -7.37
C PRO A 378 -38.81 17.06 -8.17
N LEU A 379 -38.06 18.16 -8.23
CA LEU A 379 -36.77 18.24 -8.94
C LEU A 379 -35.75 17.20 -8.43
N PHE A 380 -35.80 16.85 -7.13
CA PHE A 380 -34.96 15.82 -6.55
C PHE A 380 -35.40 14.41 -7.00
N LYS A 381 -36.71 14.16 -7.06
CA LYS A 381 -37.29 12.88 -7.50
C LYS A 381 -37.01 12.58 -8.97
N ASP A 382 -36.98 13.60 -9.83
CA ASP A 382 -36.87 13.39 -11.28
C ASP A 382 -35.42 13.38 -11.79
N ARG A 383 -34.51 14.19 -11.19
CA ARG A 383 -33.12 14.29 -11.65
C ARG A 383 -32.09 13.56 -10.79
N ALA A 384 -32.26 13.47 -9.47
CA ALA A 384 -31.29 12.78 -8.61
C ALA A 384 -31.60 11.27 -8.49
N ARG A 385 -32.88 10.88 -8.45
CA ARG A 385 -33.30 9.49 -8.23
C ARG A 385 -32.85 8.48 -9.31
N PRO A 386 -32.69 8.85 -10.60
CA PRO A 386 -32.06 7.97 -11.59
C PRO A 386 -30.55 7.79 -11.35
N VAL A 387 -29.84 8.88 -11.03
CA VAL A 387 -28.39 8.86 -10.72
C VAL A 387 -28.12 8.01 -9.47
N LEU A 388 -28.96 8.13 -8.44
CA LEU A 388 -28.92 7.32 -7.21
C LEU A 388 -29.25 5.82 -7.43
N ARG A 389 -29.61 5.39 -8.65
CA ARG A 389 -29.86 3.99 -9.01
C ARG A 389 -28.77 3.37 -9.89
N GLN A 390 -27.78 4.12 -10.35
CA GLN A 390 -26.66 3.61 -11.15
C GLN A 390 -25.33 3.77 -10.42
N THR A 391 -24.79 2.65 -9.94
CA THR A 391 -23.39 2.45 -9.48
C THR A 391 -22.84 3.49 -8.48
N PHE A 392 -22.97 3.18 -7.18
CA PHE A 392 -22.25 3.86 -6.10
C PHE A 392 -21.22 2.94 -5.44
N ALA A 393 -20.06 2.84 -6.07
CA ALA A 393 -18.78 2.46 -5.46
C ALA A 393 -17.63 3.03 -6.31
N PRO A 394 -16.44 3.31 -5.75
CA PRO A 394 -16.07 3.42 -4.33
C PRO A 394 -15.73 4.87 -3.92
N HIS A 395 -15.73 5.15 -2.60
CA HIS A 395 -14.84 6.06 -1.84
C HIS A 395 -15.55 6.58 -0.58
N ASP A 396 -15.02 6.24 0.61
CA ASP A 396 -15.03 7.15 1.77
C ASP A 396 -13.94 6.77 2.80
N PRO A 397 -12.85 7.55 2.92
CA PRO A 397 -11.89 7.43 4.02
C PRO A 397 -12.18 8.37 5.22
N GLU A 398 -13.09 9.35 5.07
CA GLU A 398 -13.45 10.31 6.12
C GLU A 398 -14.96 10.62 6.06
N ALA A 399 -15.74 9.81 6.77
CA ALA A 399 -17.17 9.97 6.96
C ALA A 399 -17.50 11.28 7.72
N ARG A 400 -17.50 12.38 6.96
CA ARG A 400 -17.94 13.72 7.36
C ARG A 400 -19.36 13.64 7.94
N PRO A 401 -19.75 14.53 8.87
CA PRO A 401 -21.05 14.47 9.57
C PRO A 401 -22.18 14.28 8.55
N ARG A 402 -23.02 13.25 8.78
CA ARG A 402 -24.00 12.67 7.83
C ARG A 402 -24.60 13.75 6.92
N ARG A 403 -24.04 13.87 5.72
CA ARG A 403 -24.37 14.95 4.80
C ARG A 403 -25.82 14.88 4.37
N GLY A 404 -26.43 16.06 4.23
CA GLY A 404 -27.71 16.20 3.56
C GLY A 404 -27.62 15.63 2.16
N THR A 405 -28.73 15.11 1.63
CA THR A 405 -28.72 14.47 0.30
C THR A 405 -28.28 15.43 -0.81
N MET A 406 -28.41 16.74 -0.57
CA MET A 406 -27.82 17.82 -1.37
C MET A 406 -26.28 17.77 -1.33
N ASP A 407 -25.67 17.91 -0.15
CA ASP A 407 -24.21 17.96 0.04
C ASP A 407 -23.50 16.64 -0.31
N SER A 408 -24.21 15.50 -0.28
CA SER A 408 -23.72 14.22 -0.83
C SER A 408 -23.73 14.18 -2.36
N VAL A 409 -24.81 14.68 -3.00
CA VAL A 409 -24.87 14.83 -4.47
C VAL A 409 -23.81 15.82 -4.96
N VAL A 410 -23.56 16.91 -4.23
CA VAL A 410 -22.54 17.87 -4.63
C VAL A 410 -21.13 17.32 -4.41
N GLN A 411 -20.87 16.56 -3.33
CA GLN A 411 -19.58 15.87 -3.17
C GLN A 411 -19.30 14.97 -4.38
N PHE A 412 -20.26 14.13 -4.76
CA PHE A 412 -20.16 13.21 -5.91
C PHE A 412 -19.90 13.92 -7.26
N LEU A 413 -20.31 15.18 -7.41
CA LEU A 413 -20.02 16.04 -8.56
C LEU A 413 -18.62 16.67 -8.47
N LEU A 414 -18.20 17.12 -7.27
CA LEU A 414 -16.86 17.64 -7.01
C LEU A 414 -15.79 16.55 -7.15
N ASP A 415 -16.03 15.34 -6.66
CA ASP A 415 -15.14 14.17 -6.80
C ASP A 415 -15.02 13.69 -8.27
N ARG A 416 -15.98 14.09 -9.13
CA ARG A 416 -15.95 13.86 -10.59
C ARG A 416 -15.35 15.02 -11.38
N SER A 417 -15.01 16.12 -10.70
CA SER A 417 -14.33 17.26 -11.31
C SER A 417 -12.93 16.87 -11.77
N ARG A 418 -12.38 17.63 -12.70
CA ARG A 418 -11.01 17.46 -13.19
C ARG A 418 -10.33 18.81 -13.27
N ILE A 419 -9.04 18.83 -12.96
CA ILE A 419 -8.18 19.97 -13.29
C ILE A 419 -7.34 19.61 -14.51
N ASP A 420 -7.56 20.36 -15.57
CA ASP A 420 -6.74 20.37 -16.77
C ASP A 420 -5.68 21.49 -16.60
N VAL A 421 -4.46 21.12 -16.19
CA VAL A 421 -3.36 22.07 -15.94
C VAL A 421 -2.80 22.61 -17.26
N SER A 422 -2.78 23.93 -17.42
CA SER A 422 -2.18 24.58 -18.59
C SER A 422 -0.72 24.99 -18.36
N LYS A 423 -0.35 25.29 -17.10
CA LYS A 423 0.99 25.77 -16.72
C LYS A 423 1.31 25.51 -15.25
N ILE A 424 2.54 25.07 -14.99
CA ILE A 424 3.22 25.15 -13.69
C ILE A 424 4.54 25.86 -13.93
N ARG A 425 4.87 26.91 -13.17
CA ARG A 425 6.13 27.64 -13.32
C ARG A 425 6.79 27.87 -11.97
N ILE A 426 8.08 27.53 -11.87
CA ILE A 426 8.92 27.70 -10.69
C ILE A 426 10.02 28.71 -10.96
N GLU A 427 10.13 29.73 -10.10
CA GLU A 427 11.11 30.82 -10.21
C GLU A 427 11.73 31.19 -8.84
N ARG A 428 12.88 31.89 -8.85
CA ARG A 428 13.59 32.42 -7.66
C ARG A 428 13.80 31.38 -6.53
N ALA A 429 14.25 30.19 -6.92
CA ALA A 429 14.52 29.07 -6.01
C ALA A 429 15.80 29.28 -5.18
N THR A 430 15.73 29.14 -3.85
CA THR A 430 16.85 29.35 -2.92
C THR A 430 17.02 28.20 -1.92
N GLU A 431 18.27 27.86 -1.59
CA GLU A 431 18.65 26.79 -0.65
C GLU A 431 19.58 27.34 0.45
N GLU A 432 19.01 27.85 1.55
CA GLU A 432 19.79 28.46 2.65
C GLU A 432 20.48 27.44 3.56
N TYR A 433 21.82 27.37 3.47
CA TYR A 433 22.67 26.64 4.42
C TYR A 433 22.98 27.52 5.65
N GLY A 434 22.50 27.10 6.82
CA GLY A 434 22.61 27.88 8.05
C GLY A 434 24.01 27.93 8.66
N ASN A 435 24.76 29.00 8.38
CA ASN A 435 25.99 29.35 9.10
C ASN A 435 25.68 29.82 10.54
N GLN A 436 25.80 28.94 11.54
CA GLN A 436 25.85 29.33 12.96
C GLN A 436 26.89 28.55 13.75
N THR A 437 27.53 29.21 14.71
CA THR A 437 28.54 28.64 15.60
C THR A 437 27.93 27.86 16.77
N LEU A 438 28.70 26.91 17.30
CA LEU A 438 28.32 25.93 18.34
C LEU A 438 27.66 26.50 19.62
N ALA A 439 27.74 27.81 19.87
CA ALA A 439 27.19 28.46 21.06
C ALA A 439 25.65 28.62 21.05
N SER A 440 25.00 28.75 19.88
CA SER A 440 23.54 29.02 19.82
C SER A 440 22.65 27.78 20.07
N LEU A 441 23.22 26.58 19.91
CA LEU A 441 22.49 25.30 19.91
C LEU A 441 21.77 24.92 21.22
N ARG A 442 21.97 25.65 22.33
CA ARG A 442 21.35 25.34 23.63
C ARG A 442 19.97 25.96 23.89
N ARG A 443 19.40 26.76 22.97
CA ARG A 443 18.03 27.29 23.11
C ARG A 443 17.12 27.15 21.88
N ALA A 444 17.63 26.74 20.72
CA ALA A 444 16.84 26.59 19.50
C ALA A 444 16.59 25.12 19.13
N ARG A 445 15.55 24.50 19.73
CA ARG A 445 14.80 23.45 19.02
C ARG A 445 13.74 24.16 18.18
N LEU A 446 13.54 23.73 16.92
CA LEU A 446 12.61 24.32 15.93
C LEU A 446 13.02 25.67 15.29
N ILE A 447 14.17 25.72 14.59
CA ILE A 447 14.25 26.34 13.25
C ILE A 447 15.18 25.48 12.39
N GLY A 448 14.79 25.14 11.16
CA GLY A 448 15.63 24.45 10.20
C GLY A 448 15.37 24.92 8.77
N ILE A 449 16.45 25.33 8.08
CA ILE A 449 16.57 25.48 6.62
C ILE A 449 15.42 26.23 5.93
N CYS A 450 15.53 27.56 5.81
CA CYS A 450 14.59 28.40 5.05
C CYS A 450 14.80 28.30 3.52
N SER A 451 14.53 27.13 2.94
CA SER A 451 14.48 26.99 1.48
C SER A 451 13.14 27.43 0.92
N SER A 452 13.13 28.16 -0.20
CA SER A 452 11.90 28.70 -0.78
C SER A 452 11.97 28.86 -2.31
N CYS A 453 10.81 29.06 -2.94
CA CYS A 453 10.67 29.37 -4.37
C CYS A 453 9.34 30.07 -4.62
N ASP A 454 9.14 30.62 -5.82
CA ASP A 454 7.83 31.12 -6.24
C ASP A 454 7.15 30.09 -7.15
N LEU A 455 5.87 29.82 -6.90
CA LEU A 455 5.06 28.98 -7.76
C LEU A 455 3.95 29.79 -8.44
N THR A 456 3.88 29.66 -9.75
CA THR A 456 2.75 30.10 -10.59
C THR A 456 2.05 28.86 -11.13
N VAL A 457 0.74 28.78 -10.97
CA VAL A 457 -0.08 27.67 -11.49
C VAL A 457 -1.27 28.23 -12.26
N GLU A 458 -1.48 27.74 -13.47
CA GLU A 458 -2.66 28.06 -14.29
C GLU A 458 -3.36 26.77 -14.68
N PHE A 459 -4.66 26.72 -14.45
CA PHE A 459 -5.42 25.51 -14.69
C PHE A 459 -6.91 25.77 -14.96
N ARG A 460 -7.58 24.78 -15.57
CA ARG A 460 -9.02 24.81 -15.83
C ARG A 460 -9.71 23.69 -15.06
N LEU A 461 -10.64 24.07 -14.18
CA LEU A 461 -11.52 23.15 -13.47
C LEU A 461 -12.72 22.81 -14.35
N THR A 462 -12.94 21.53 -14.62
CA THR A 462 -14.01 21.01 -15.49
C THR A 462 -14.82 19.94 -14.75
N LYS A 463 -16.01 19.59 -15.28
CA LYS A 463 -16.94 18.57 -14.73
C LYS A 463 -17.50 18.82 -13.32
N THR A 464 -17.51 20.08 -12.87
CA THR A 464 -18.08 20.55 -11.59
C THR A 464 -19.59 20.36 -11.40
N GLY A 465 -20.29 19.79 -12.38
CA GLY A 465 -21.70 19.47 -12.30
C GLY A 465 -22.64 20.65 -12.57
N PRO A 466 -23.97 20.42 -12.51
CA PRO A 466 -24.96 21.42 -12.88
C PRO A 466 -25.22 22.49 -11.80
N ILE A 467 -24.39 22.58 -10.76
CA ILE A 467 -24.62 23.46 -9.59
C ILE A 467 -23.39 24.34 -9.36
N SER A 468 -23.59 25.66 -9.40
CA SER A 468 -22.56 26.65 -9.08
C SER A 468 -22.14 26.56 -7.61
N SER A 469 -20.83 26.43 -7.38
CA SER A 469 -20.21 26.32 -6.06
C SER A 469 -19.10 27.34 -5.91
N THR A 470 -19.00 27.99 -4.76
CA THR A 470 -17.92 28.91 -4.42
C THR A 470 -16.92 28.21 -3.51
N ILE A 471 -15.79 27.78 -4.06
CA ILE A 471 -14.63 27.34 -3.28
C ILE A 471 -14.05 28.59 -2.63
N SER A 472 -13.98 28.63 -1.30
CA SER A 472 -13.46 29.80 -0.57
C SER A 472 -11.93 29.84 -0.65
N GLU A 473 -11.34 31.03 -0.48
CA GLU A 473 -9.89 31.17 -0.35
C GLU A 473 -9.37 30.21 0.75
N THR A 474 -8.45 29.32 0.38
CA THR A 474 -8.02 28.20 1.25
C THR A 474 -6.54 27.87 1.05
N ASP A 475 -5.83 27.62 2.15
CA ASP A 475 -4.47 27.06 2.12
C ASP A 475 -4.51 25.54 1.86
N VAL A 476 -3.79 25.08 0.85
CA VAL A 476 -3.72 23.67 0.43
C VAL A 476 -2.27 23.19 0.44
N GLY A 477 -2.06 21.94 0.89
CA GLY A 477 -0.75 21.29 0.85
C GLY A 477 -0.32 20.96 -0.58
N LEU A 478 0.95 21.23 -0.90
CA LEU A 478 1.61 20.64 -2.06
C LEU A 478 2.24 19.32 -1.57
N SER A 479 1.74 18.20 -2.09
CA SER A 479 2.12 16.87 -1.62
C SER A 479 2.57 15.94 -2.75
N PHE A 480 3.51 15.06 -2.43
CA PHE A 480 3.99 13.99 -3.31
C PHE A 480 4.23 12.72 -2.49
N ASN A 481 3.80 11.56 -3.01
CA ASN A 481 3.80 10.27 -2.30
C ASN A 481 3.24 10.33 -0.86
N GLY A 482 2.20 11.15 -0.65
CA GLY A 482 1.54 11.33 0.66
C GLY A 482 2.20 12.34 1.61
N PHE A 483 3.41 12.84 1.31
CA PHE A 483 4.13 13.79 2.15
C PHE A 483 3.94 15.23 1.63
N CYS A 484 3.64 16.17 2.55
CA CYS A 484 3.40 17.59 2.23
C CYS A 484 4.70 18.39 2.34
N PHE A 485 5.18 18.95 1.22
CA PHE A 485 6.47 19.64 1.15
C PHE A 485 6.39 21.17 1.17
N ALA A 486 5.22 21.75 0.91
CA ALA A 486 4.94 23.18 0.99
C ALA A 486 3.43 23.43 1.08
N ARG A 487 2.99 24.69 1.21
CA ARG A 487 1.57 25.08 1.12
C ARG A 487 1.37 26.24 0.15
N ILE A 488 0.28 26.18 -0.61
CA ILE A 488 -0.17 27.25 -1.52
C ILE A 488 -1.56 27.72 -1.10
N ARG A 489 -1.81 29.03 -1.16
CA ARG A 489 -3.15 29.60 -1.00
C ARG A 489 -3.85 29.67 -2.36
N LEU A 490 -4.99 28.96 -2.47
CA LEU A 490 -5.92 29.09 -3.58
C LEU A 490 -6.83 30.31 -3.36
N PRO A 491 -7.13 31.13 -4.38
CA PRO A 491 -8.11 32.21 -4.29
C PRO A 491 -9.56 31.68 -4.18
N GLU A 492 -10.54 32.57 -3.98
CA GLU A 492 -11.95 32.19 -4.17
C GLU A 492 -12.20 31.78 -5.64
N VAL A 493 -12.83 30.62 -5.85
CA VAL A 493 -13.16 30.08 -7.18
C VAL A 493 -14.64 29.76 -7.27
N ARG A 494 -15.36 30.45 -8.16
CA ARG A 494 -16.78 30.17 -8.47
C ARG A 494 -16.87 29.22 -9.66
N THR A 495 -17.35 28.00 -9.41
CA THR A 495 -17.52 26.95 -10.42
C THR A 495 -18.73 27.24 -11.32
N SER A 496 -18.59 26.94 -12.61
CA SER A 496 -19.69 27.00 -13.58
C SER A 496 -20.10 25.60 -14.07
N PHE A 497 -21.21 25.51 -14.80
CA PHE A 497 -21.65 24.28 -15.46
C PHE A 497 -20.61 23.73 -16.45
N TRP A 498 -19.90 24.62 -17.16
CA TRP A 498 -19.02 24.26 -18.26
C TRP A 498 -17.57 24.05 -17.80
N ALA A 499 -16.98 25.08 -17.20
CA ALA A 499 -15.64 25.09 -16.62
C ALA A 499 -15.38 26.41 -15.88
N THR A 500 -14.37 26.44 -15.01
CA THR A 500 -13.81 27.69 -14.46
C THR A 500 -12.29 27.66 -14.57
N SER A 501 -11.69 28.74 -15.09
CA SER A 501 -10.22 28.90 -15.10
C SER A 501 -9.74 29.50 -13.79
N VAL A 502 -8.63 29.01 -13.27
CA VAL A 502 -8.00 29.45 -12.02
C VAL A 502 -6.52 29.76 -12.29
N LYS A 503 -6.03 30.85 -11.69
CA LYS A 503 -4.66 31.32 -11.88
C LYS A 503 -4.09 31.84 -10.57
N ILE A 504 -2.97 31.25 -10.14
CA ILE A 504 -2.19 31.64 -8.97
C ILE A 504 -0.87 32.18 -9.50
N GLN A 505 -0.47 33.39 -9.10
CA GLN A 505 0.68 34.10 -9.67
C GLN A 505 1.77 34.30 -8.63
N GLY A 506 2.98 33.83 -8.93
CA GLY A 506 4.23 34.18 -8.23
C GLY A 506 4.21 34.02 -6.71
N GLN A 507 3.49 33.03 -6.17
CA GLN A 507 3.30 32.92 -4.73
C GLN A 507 4.52 32.28 -4.06
N ARG A 508 5.11 32.95 -3.06
CA ARG A 508 6.29 32.45 -2.34
C ARG A 508 5.93 31.25 -1.47
N LEU A 509 6.47 30.09 -1.81
CA LEU A 509 6.38 28.86 -1.04
C LEU A 509 7.58 28.75 -0.11
N GLN A 510 7.33 28.41 1.15
CA GLN A 510 8.34 27.87 2.06
C GLN A 510 8.36 26.34 1.93
N ILE A 511 9.53 25.76 1.73
CA ILE A 511 9.70 24.31 1.56
C ILE A 511 9.95 23.68 2.93
N THR A 512 8.93 23.00 3.46
CA THR A 512 8.98 22.31 4.76
C THR A 512 9.62 20.93 4.70
N ASP A 513 9.65 20.30 3.52
CA ASP A 513 10.40 19.06 3.27
C ASP A 513 11.11 19.14 1.91
N MET A 514 12.41 19.41 1.96
CA MET A 514 13.27 19.49 0.78
C MET A 514 13.47 18.13 0.09
N THR A 515 13.35 17.01 0.82
CA THR A 515 13.54 15.66 0.28
C THR A 515 12.36 15.28 -0.60
N THR A 516 11.15 15.40 -0.05
CA THR A 516 9.91 15.16 -0.80
C THR A 516 9.77 16.15 -1.96
N PHE A 517 10.17 17.42 -1.78
CA PHE A 517 10.14 18.40 -2.86
C PHE A 517 11.09 18.05 -4.01
N LYS A 518 12.34 17.66 -3.72
CA LYS A 518 13.29 17.19 -4.76
C LYS A 518 12.79 15.93 -5.47
N ALA A 519 12.12 15.03 -4.76
CA ALA A 519 11.48 13.86 -5.37
C ALA A 519 10.32 14.24 -6.31
N TYR A 520 9.44 15.16 -5.89
CA TYR A 520 8.36 15.73 -6.73
C TYR A 520 8.91 16.36 -8.01
N ILE A 521 9.95 17.20 -7.88
CA ILE A 521 10.59 17.90 -9.00
C ILE A 521 11.19 16.91 -10.01
N ARG A 522 11.82 15.83 -9.53
CA ARG A 522 12.33 14.76 -10.41
C ARG A 522 11.19 14.02 -11.12
N SER A 523 10.09 13.69 -10.43
CA SER A 523 8.93 13.01 -11.05
C SER A 523 8.29 13.89 -12.15
N ILE A 524 7.93 15.15 -11.89
CA ILE A 524 7.29 16.01 -12.91
C ILE A 524 8.17 16.31 -14.15
N ILE A 525 9.47 16.02 -14.07
CA ILE A 525 10.42 16.12 -15.19
C ILE A 525 10.54 14.77 -15.94
N LEU A 526 10.67 13.66 -15.23
CA LEU A 526 11.09 12.37 -15.80
C LEU A 526 9.96 11.34 -15.99
N ASP A 527 8.82 11.52 -15.32
CA ASP A 527 7.74 10.56 -15.16
C ASP A 527 6.53 10.90 -16.05
N ASP A 528 5.79 9.88 -16.49
CA ASP A 528 4.57 10.05 -17.30
C ASP A 528 3.29 10.02 -16.43
N GLU A 529 3.35 9.57 -15.16
CA GLU A 529 2.22 9.34 -14.26
C GLU A 529 2.30 10.10 -12.90
N THR A 530 2.96 11.27 -12.81
CA THR A 530 2.93 12.07 -11.56
C THR A 530 1.50 12.47 -11.17
N LYS A 531 1.07 12.12 -9.95
CA LYS A 531 -0.18 12.59 -9.33
C LYS A 531 0.12 13.64 -8.26
N PHE A 532 -0.57 14.77 -8.35
CA PHE A 532 -0.50 15.88 -7.40
C PHE A 532 -1.86 16.04 -6.73
N GLN A 533 -1.90 16.10 -5.40
CA GLN A 533 -3.13 15.85 -4.64
C GLN A 533 -3.60 17.12 -3.92
N LEU A 534 -4.74 17.70 -4.35
CA LEU A 534 -5.37 18.82 -3.65
C LEU A 534 -6.30 18.32 -2.54
N GLU A 535 -5.92 18.58 -1.29
CA GLU A 535 -6.71 18.19 -0.11
C GLU A 535 -7.29 19.39 0.67
N GLN A 536 -8.31 19.09 1.48
CA GLN A 536 -8.89 19.97 2.51
C GLN A 536 -9.64 21.25 2.08
N GLY A 537 -9.68 21.58 0.78
CA GLY A 537 -10.39 22.76 0.25
C GLY A 537 -11.87 22.85 0.67
N ARG A 538 -12.30 23.95 1.30
CA ARG A 538 -13.72 24.17 1.67
C ARG A 538 -14.46 24.94 0.59
N CYS A 539 -15.74 24.63 0.39
CA CYS A 539 -16.60 25.30 -0.58
C CYS A 539 -18.04 25.44 -0.07
N THR A 540 -18.68 26.54 -0.47
CA THR A 540 -20.12 26.75 -0.33
C THR A 540 -20.81 26.43 -1.65
N VAL A 541 -22.06 25.98 -1.59
CA VAL A 541 -22.83 25.54 -2.75
C VAL A 541 -24.23 26.11 -2.65
N THR A 542 -24.64 26.96 -3.57
CA THR A 542 -25.97 27.59 -3.54
C THR A 542 -26.82 27.05 -4.68
N ALA A 543 -27.93 26.39 -4.35
CA ALA A 543 -28.91 25.87 -5.28
C ALA A 543 -30.34 26.10 -4.75
N LEU A 544 -31.23 26.56 -5.62
CA LEU A 544 -32.67 26.73 -5.32
C LEU A 544 -32.94 27.55 -4.03
N GLY A 545 -32.12 28.56 -3.75
CA GLY A 545 -32.25 29.43 -2.57
C GLY A 545 -31.61 28.88 -1.27
N VAL A 546 -31.01 27.69 -1.30
CA VAL A 546 -30.34 27.07 -0.14
C VAL A 546 -28.83 27.02 -0.38
N THR A 547 -28.05 27.39 0.63
CA THR A 547 -26.58 27.28 0.63
C THR A 547 -26.11 26.17 1.57
N ALA A 548 -25.27 25.27 1.08
CA ALA A 548 -24.69 24.14 1.80
C ALA A 548 -23.15 24.22 1.82
N ASN A 549 -22.51 23.61 2.82
CA ASN A 549 -21.06 23.51 2.92
C ASN A 549 -20.57 22.13 2.45
N CYS A 550 -19.53 22.11 1.61
CA CYS A 550 -18.88 20.91 1.10
C CYS A 550 -17.35 21.07 1.21
N ASN A 551 -16.60 19.97 1.08
CA ASN A 551 -15.14 19.98 1.08
C ASN A 551 -14.61 19.24 -0.16
N TYR A 552 -13.97 20.00 -1.03
CA TYR A 552 -13.33 19.58 -2.25
C TYR A 552 -12.11 18.69 -1.93
N ARG A 553 -12.00 17.55 -2.62
CA ARG A 553 -10.80 16.73 -2.73
C ARG A 553 -10.70 16.35 -4.21
N MET A 554 -9.54 16.53 -4.82
CA MET A 554 -9.38 16.18 -6.23
C MET A 554 -7.91 15.94 -6.59
N ASP A 555 -7.65 14.84 -7.28
CA ASP A 555 -6.30 14.46 -7.71
C ASP A 555 -6.01 15.04 -9.11
N ILE A 556 -4.92 15.79 -9.24
CA ILE A 556 -4.43 16.34 -10.50
C ILE A 556 -3.42 15.34 -11.13
N PRO A 557 -3.70 14.75 -12.29
CA PRO A 557 -2.69 14.07 -13.08
C PRO A 557 -1.77 15.10 -13.77
N ILE A 558 -0.55 15.25 -13.27
CA ILE A 558 0.51 16.00 -13.96
C ILE A 558 1.21 15.04 -14.91
N ARG A 559 0.81 15.05 -16.18
CA ARG A 559 1.49 14.30 -17.23
C ARG A 559 2.79 15.00 -17.61
N GLY A 560 3.91 14.44 -17.17
CA GLY A 560 5.16 14.57 -17.93
C GLY A 560 5.05 13.82 -19.27
N MET A 561 6.05 14.02 -20.14
CA MET A 561 6.20 13.33 -21.42
C MET A 561 7.70 13.10 -21.73
N GLY A 562 8.42 12.60 -20.72
CA GLY A 562 9.84 12.25 -20.78
C GLY A 562 10.84 13.41 -20.95
N GLY A 563 10.82 14.40 -20.05
CA GLY A 563 11.91 15.37 -19.86
C GLY A 563 12.11 16.48 -20.91
N PRO A 564 12.96 17.48 -20.59
CA PRO A 564 13.46 18.46 -21.55
C PRO A 564 14.46 17.79 -22.50
N LYS A 565 14.03 17.53 -23.74
CA LYS A 565 14.82 16.85 -24.76
C LYS A 565 15.72 17.87 -25.46
N ALA A 566 16.93 18.05 -24.92
CA ALA A 566 17.95 18.89 -25.53
C ALA A 566 18.65 18.19 -26.71
N LYS A 567 18.99 18.97 -27.73
CA LYS A 567 19.75 18.58 -28.93
C LYS A 567 20.81 19.65 -29.17
N LEU A 568 22.01 19.26 -29.59
CA LEU A 568 23.01 20.23 -30.02
C LEU A 568 22.55 20.90 -31.33
N ARG A 569 22.43 22.22 -31.34
CA ARG A 569 22.12 23.02 -32.54
C ARG A 569 23.39 23.46 -33.25
N SER A 570 24.39 23.91 -32.50
CA SER A 570 25.73 24.18 -33.03
C SER A 570 26.79 24.21 -31.93
N LEU A 571 28.03 23.90 -32.29
CA LEU A 571 29.22 24.09 -31.46
C LEU A 571 30.22 24.89 -32.31
N LYS A 572 30.64 26.05 -31.82
CA LYS A 572 31.63 26.92 -32.49
C LYS A 572 32.83 27.13 -31.58
N ARG A 573 34.02 27.22 -32.19
CA ARG A 573 35.27 27.57 -31.51
C ARG A 573 35.96 28.72 -32.24
N ARG A 574 36.47 29.71 -31.51
CA ARG A 574 37.28 30.81 -32.05
C ARG A 574 38.49 31.04 -31.13
N GLY A 575 39.67 30.58 -31.56
CA GLY A 575 40.86 30.59 -30.70
C GLY A 575 40.71 29.63 -29.52
N GLU A 576 40.60 30.16 -28.30
CA GLU A 576 40.28 29.39 -27.08
C GLU A 576 38.78 29.35 -26.76
N ASP A 577 38.01 30.33 -27.24
CA ASP A 577 36.62 30.51 -26.86
C ASP A 577 35.74 29.46 -27.54
N VAL A 578 34.88 28.83 -26.75
CA VAL A 578 33.93 27.80 -27.18
C VAL A 578 32.51 28.30 -26.88
N THR A 579 31.63 28.19 -27.87
CA THR A 579 30.21 28.50 -27.72
C THR A 579 29.38 27.31 -28.20
N VAL A 580 28.44 26.87 -27.37
CA VAL A 580 27.49 25.80 -27.64
C VAL A 580 26.08 26.37 -27.63
N VAL A 581 25.29 26.01 -28.64
CA VAL A 581 23.86 26.29 -28.68
C VAL A 581 23.11 24.97 -28.60
N LEU A 582 22.25 24.83 -27.60
CA LEU A 582 21.36 23.70 -27.39
C LEU A 582 19.93 24.11 -27.75
N THR A 583 19.29 23.41 -28.67
CA THR A 583 17.83 23.50 -28.83
C THR A 583 17.18 22.52 -27.86
N ILE A 584 16.31 23.01 -26.99
CA ILE A 584 15.64 22.23 -25.95
C ILE A 584 14.15 22.17 -26.25
N GLU A 585 13.63 20.95 -26.34
CA GLU A 585 12.23 20.63 -26.61
C GLU A 585 11.58 20.11 -25.31
N ASN A 586 10.66 20.88 -24.73
CA ASN A 586 9.93 20.53 -23.53
C ASN A 586 8.41 20.45 -23.81
N PRO A 587 7.83 19.24 -23.90
CA PRO A 587 6.41 19.05 -24.17
C PRO A 587 5.51 19.29 -22.93
N SER A 588 6.08 19.36 -21.73
CA SER A 588 5.36 19.46 -20.45
C SER A 588 4.73 20.84 -20.20
N PRO A 589 3.61 20.96 -19.45
CA PRO A 589 3.15 22.24 -18.90
C PRO A 589 4.07 22.83 -17.80
N VAL A 590 5.13 22.12 -17.40
CA VAL A 590 6.09 22.56 -16.38
C VAL A 590 7.18 23.46 -16.99
N GLU A 591 7.41 24.60 -16.34
CA GLU A 591 8.49 25.56 -16.60
C GLU A 591 9.33 25.72 -15.32
N VAL A 592 10.67 25.71 -15.44
CA VAL A 592 11.60 25.83 -14.30
C VAL A 592 12.75 26.74 -14.68
N ASP A 593 13.03 27.75 -13.84
CA ASP A 593 14.24 28.55 -13.97
C ASP A 593 15.39 27.91 -13.18
N LEU A 594 16.49 27.58 -13.86
CA LEU A 594 17.70 27.00 -13.24
C LEU A 594 18.81 28.05 -13.03
N GLY A 595 18.56 29.33 -13.38
CA GLY A 595 19.55 30.39 -13.30
C GLY A 595 20.73 30.16 -14.25
N ASN A 596 21.91 30.65 -13.87
CA ASN A 596 23.15 30.33 -14.57
C ASN A 596 23.58 28.88 -14.27
N THR A 597 23.88 28.13 -15.33
CA THR A 597 24.20 26.69 -15.26
C THR A 597 25.55 26.38 -15.87
N VAL A 598 26.18 25.31 -15.39
CA VAL A 598 27.52 24.86 -15.76
C VAL A 598 27.44 23.46 -16.37
N PHE A 599 28.07 23.30 -17.53
CA PHE A 599 28.18 22.06 -18.30
C PHE A 599 29.65 21.72 -18.56
N GLU A 600 29.97 20.43 -18.62
CA GLU A 600 31.27 19.95 -19.08
C GLU A 600 31.16 19.33 -20.47
N LEU A 601 31.93 19.86 -21.41
CA LEU A 601 32.15 19.24 -22.71
C LEU A 601 33.32 18.26 -22.56
N ARG A 602 33.08 16.96 -22.73
CA ARG A 602 34.00 15.85 -22.46
C ARG A 602 34.42 15.13 -23.74
N SER A 603 35.70 14.82 -23.85
CA SER A 603 36.32 14.06 -24.95
C SER A 603 36.56 12.62 -24.47
N GLY A 604 35.77 11.66 -24.96
CA GLY A 604 35.78 10.29 -24.44
C GLY A 604 35.32 10.18 -22.97
N VAL A 605 35.91 9.26 -22.22
CA VAL A 605 35.41 8.84 -20.89
C VAL A 605 36.00 9.65 -19.71
N ALA A 606 37.17 10.29 -19.89
CA ALA A 606 37.99 10.74 -18.75
C ALA A 606 38.48 12.20 -18.80
N LEU A 607 38.41 12.91 -19.93
CA LEU A 607 38.99 14.25 -20.06
C LEU A 607 37.98 15.31 -20.47
N ALA A 608 37.90 16.35 -19.64
CA ALA A 608 37.15 17.56 -19.90
C ALA A 608 37.87 18.43 -20.94
N TYR A 609 37.17 18.77 -22.01
CA TYR A 609 37.64 19.65 -23.07
C TYR A 609 37.34 21.13 -22.77
N ALA A 610 36.15 21.44 -22.27
CA ALA A 610 35.77 22.79 -21.86
C ALA A 610 34.75 22.75 -20.70
N GLU A 611 34.80 23.76 -19.84
CA GLU A 611 33.69 24.11 -18.94
C GLU A 611 32.89 25.22 -19.64
N LEU A 612 31.57 25.10 -19.69
CA LEU A 612 30.67 25.96 -20.44
C LEU A 612 29.54 26.46 -19.54
N LYS A 613 29.22 27.75 -19.62
CA LYS A 613 28.29 28.44 -18.71
C LYS A 613 27.25 29.26 -19.45
N GLY A 614 26.03 29.28 -18.93
CA GLY A 614 24.97 30.14 -19.44
C GLY A 614 23.62 29.96 -18.74
N PRO A 615 22.68 30.89 -18.95
CA PRO A 615 21.36 30.85 -18.34
C PRO A 615 20.50 29.73 -18.95
N LEU A 616 19.83 28.95 -18.11
CA LEU A 616 18.96 27.85 -18.54
C LEU A 616 17.59 27.95 -17.85
N LYS A 617 16.60 28.42 -18.62
CA LYS A 617 15.20 28.43 -18.22
C LYS A 617 14.42 27.42 -19.04
N ILE A 618 14.00 26.32 -18.42
CA ILE A 618 13.11 25.34 -19.04
C ILE A 618 11.74 25.99 -19.22
N THR A 619 11.34 26.21 -20.47
CA THR A 619 10.02 26.75 -20.84
C THR A 619 9.27 25.73 -21.68
N ARG A 620 7.94 25.87 -21.83
CA ARG A 620 7.15 24.94 -22.66
C ARG A 620 7.34 25.21 -24.14
N GLY A 621 7.52 24.16 -24.93
CA GLY A 621 7.78 24.22 -26.37
C GLY A 621 9.27 24.08 -26.69
N THR A 622 9.71 24.75 -27.75
CA THR A 622 11.10 24.66 -28.25
C THR A 622 11.81 26.01 -28.10
N PHE A 623 12.97 26.02 -27.45
CA PHE A 623 13.78 27.21 -27.20
C PHE A 623 15.27 26.88 -27.28
N ASP A 624 16.12 27.89 -27.50
CA ASP A 624 17.58 27.73 -27.48
C ASP A 624 18.18 28.18 -26.14
N CYS A 625 19.13 27.40 -25.62
CA CYS A 625 20.06 27.78 -24.56
C CYS A 625 21.46 27.98 -25.16
N VAL A 626 22.15 29.05 -24.77
CA VAL A 626 23.50 29.37 -25.25
C VAL A 626 24.48 29.30 -24.07
N LEU A 627 25.54 28.51 -24.25
CA LEU A 627 26.57 28.26 -23.26
C LEU A 627 27.93 28.72 -23.80
N HIS A 628 28.69 29.46 -23.01
CA HIS A 628 30.00 30.02 -23.37
C HIS A 628 31.09 29.55 -22.40
N GLY A 629 32.31 29.38 -22.89
CA GLY A 629 33.45 29.06 -22.04
C GLY A 629 34.74 28.92 -22.83
N LYS A 630 35.76 28.29 -22.25
CA LYS A 630 37.09 28.14 -22.86
C LYS A 630 37.55 26.70 -22.92
N ALA A 631 38.25 26.35 -23.99
CA ALA A 631 38.94 25.07 -24.11
C ALA A 631 40.11 24.98 -23.11
N LYS A 632 40.22 23.85 -22.41
CA LYS A 632 41.33 23.58 -21.47
C LYS A 632 42.64 23.36 -22.26
N ALA A 633 43.76 23.86 -21.74
CA ALA A 633 45.05 23.80 -22.43
C ALA A 633 45.46 22.34 -22.73
N GLY A 634 45.91 22.08 -23.97
CA GLY A 634 46.25 20.73 -24.44
C GLY A 634 45.06 19.80 -24.74
N ALA A 635 43.81 20.24 -24.59
CA ALA A 635 42.64 19.38 -24.82
C ALA A 635 42.43 19.04 -26.30
N VAL A 636 42.46 17.74 -26.63
CA VAL A 636 42.33 17.22 -28.00
C VAL A 636 40.87 16.92 -28.34
N ILE A 637 40.44 17.36 -29.53
CA ILE A 637 39.12 17.05 -30.09
C ILE A 637 39.08 15.58 -30.53
N SER A 638 38.03 14.85 -30.15
CA SER A 638 37.77 13.48 -30.59
C SER A 638 36.43 13.38 -31.33
N ALA A 639 36.26 12.32 -32.11
CA ALA A 639 35.03 12.05 -32.86
C ALA A 639 33.83 11.63 -31.98
N LYS A 640 33.99 11.56 -30.65
CA LYS A 640 32.94 11.20 -29.68
C LYS A 640 33.03 12.11 -28.46
N MET A 641 32.48 13.31 -28.61
CA MET A 641 32.29 14.26 -27.51
C MET A 641 30.94 14.02 -26.82
N ARG A 642 30.85 14.36 -25.53
CA ARG A 642 29.56 14.51 -24.81
C ARG A 642 29.50 15.86 -24.12
N LEU A 643 28.30 16.42 -24.01
CA LEU A 643 28.03 17.58 -23.16
C LEU A 643 27.18 17.14 -21.98
N THR A 644 27.74 17.19 -20.78
CA THR A 644 27.10 16.70 -19.54
C THR A 644 26.88 17.87 -18.58
N GLY A 645 25.66 18.08 -18.11
CA GLY A 645 25.36 19.08 -17.09
C GLY A 645 26.04 18.78 -15.75
N ILE A 646 26.58 19.81 -15.09
CA ILE A 646 27.24 19.68 -13.78
C ILE A 646 26.32 20.21 -12.67
N CYS A 647 25.93 21.48 -12.74
CA CYS A 647 25.22 22.19 -11.67
C CYS A 647 24.63 23.53 -12.13
N ALA A 648 23.91 24.21 -11.23
CA ALA A 648 23.72 25.66 -11.29
C ALA A 648 24.86 26.37 -10.52
N GLU A 649 25.21 27.59 -10.91
CA GLU A 649 26.13 28.46 -10.16
C GLU A 649 25.46 29.07 -8.93
N GLU A 650 24.16 29.35 -9.01
CA GLU A 650 23.36 29.84 -7.88
C GLU A 650 23.05 28.71 -6.90
N VAL A 651 23.02 29.03 -5.60
CA VAL A 651 22.72 28.07 -4.52
C VAL A 651 21.21 27.81 -4.47
N SER A 652 20.76 27.06 -5.47
CA SER A 652 19.38 26.64 -5.70
C SER A 652 19.28 25.13 -5.65
N TRP A 653 18.26 24.63 -4.97
CA TRP A 653 17.90 23.22 -4.94
C TRP A 653 17.56 22.67 -6.35
N CYS A 654 17.26 23.54 -7.32
CA CYS A 654 17.04 23.17 -8.73
C CYS A 654 18.30 22.60 -9.43
N ARG A 655 19.50 22.79 -8.86
CA ARG A 655 20.78 22.31 -9.44
C ARG A 655 20.80 20.82 -9.77
N GLU A 656 19.98 20.02 -9.10
CA GLU A 656 19.84 18.57 -9.34
C GLU A 656 19.12 18.23 -10.65
N ALA A 657 18.47 19.19 -11.32
CA ALA A 657 17.88 19.00 -12.64
C ALA A 657 18.94 19.06 -13.78
N VAL A 658 20.05 19.76 -13.57
CA VAL A 658 21.06 20.02 -14.61
C VAL A 658 21.77 18.73 -15.09
N PRO A 659 22.16 17.77 -14.23
CA PRO A 659 22.83 16.54 -14.66
C PRO A 659 22.02 15.57 -15.54
N PHE A 660 20.70 15.75 -15.65
CA PHE A 660 19.88 14.94 -16.58
C PHE A 660 20.06 15.37 -18.05
N LEU A 661 20.73 16.49 -18.30
CA LEU A 661 21.10 16.94 -19.64
C LEU A 661 22.50 16.40 -19.99
N ASP A 662 22.55 15.17 -20.51
CA ASP A 662 23.77 14.51 -20.99
C ASP A 662 23.63 14.07 -22.46
N LEU A 663 24.29 14.82 -23.36
CA LEU A 663 24.05 14.77 -24.80
C LEU A 663 25.26 14.26 -25.58
N PRO A 664 25.07 13.41 -26.62
CA PRO A 664 26.11 13.18 -27.62
C PRO A 664 26.35 14.45 -28.44
N VAL A 665 27.62 14.71 -28.77
CA VAL A 665 28.07 15.82 -29.62
C VAL A 665 28.66 15.22 -30.90
N ASP A 666 27.78 14.91 -31.84
CA ASP A 666 28.15 14.32 -33.14
C ASP A 666 28.55 15.41 -34.13
N LYS A 667 29.81 15.34 -34.59
CA LYS A 667 30.49 16.26 -35.52
C LYS A 667 30.52 17.74 -35.10
N LEU A 668 31.73 18.26 -34.90
CA LEU A 668 31.95 19.69 -35.10
C LEU A 668 31.88 19.99 -36.60
N GLU A 669 30.99 20.88 -37.01
CA GLU A 669 31.26 21.72 -38.17
C GLU A 669 32.32 22.75 -37.77
N VAL A 670 33.59 22.41 -37.98
CA VAL A 670 34.72 23.33 -37.76
C VAL A 670 34.74 24.36 -38.88
N ALA A 671 33.87 25.37 -38.75
CA ALA A 671 34.04 26.64 -39.44
C ALA A 671 35.26 27.35 -38.82
N ASN A 672 36.37 27.34 -39.55
CA ASN A 672 37.58 28.13 -39.25
C ASN A 672 37.31 29.64 -39.45
#